data_AF-G0J475-F1
#
_entry.id   AF-G0J475-F1
#
_cell.length_a   1.000
_cell.length_b   1.000
_cell.length_c   1.000
_cell.angle_alpha   90.00
_cell.angle_beta   90.00
_cell.angle_gamma   90.00
#
_symmetry.space_group_name_H-M   'P 1'
#
loop_
_entity.id
_entity.type
_entity.pdbx_description
1 polymer ?
#
loop_
_entity_poly.entity_id
_entity_poly.type
_entity_poly.pdbx_seq_one_letter_code
_entity_poly.pdbx_strand_id
1 'polypeptide(L)'
;MNRRKFLNISIPATGAIMVGPGIMNLKAKSEIYRQFSGSSNFDTYDVVVNGGGFAGYFAASEAAKLGKKVLLIEKRTSPGFELFAKHKLWMEADGFEDFSPELSNLFLPEGEVAEMNNSLGTGPGNSKFEDEILLFSGSIRKGMLRNLLVSKVHVLLMTDVCGIFQDKGKVKGVLMAGKQGLQHVKCNNFIDASDQVMFSRNFFNQAYEIDRAGFVLELKNVENPQKKVLSVSRDYKVYQDQIALHRGKLSEDQAFLDFEFKVEEQSLELIEHQSRHKAALLGQNFKNIDPSLKNAEIYQHGLETSIILIDDRLPEVDFEGYFMLNGKAVTSKNIQAINEEARKMVESLPKSPRKAKASTLRIHNAEIPLDQIRFTGLDEASFSIPLEQVSFDYIALVKDKEYCQVAVAGGGTGGSFVAKGAAGKGANTIVADYFNDLGGTKTMGGVMGYYHGVTSNGFFKKQNEEAERTAFENNMSTKVGRKYYHLKEILNAGGRFIPGAIFCGALLEDQKVSGFLVCRNGKLQTINGDVTVDATGDGDIASFAGASFSQGNSRTGETQNYSQWDVKGAVSISSSPTNRDYDVLDTTKISELQRGLFLSHYEAHFYDFHPFLTVRESRLIEGMHVLNLYDVAEKTHFKDVIALASSDFDPHNVGSSEFSKCGFLLPHSNDLTVEIPYRCIVPKSLDGLLIAGRGISQTHNAMQFTRMTADILVLGYLTGQIAADLAWTNTRPRDFDVSDLQREWADLGYLPKDYDRPSNEDKRFQEDEINTRIAELSEGKREFLYECSRLPKEKAIPVLKTYYGKSEDEKAKLLLAKALAWFGESDGNVLIEEELQEMFDQEQKEGYPGGYVDNYDFIRGREKNVLEGLFWRINQNIALLAMTGSKSSIPVIRNIIENTTSGGGVVNRTNDYFNGRIDLKIIPFYNRIHNLCFYGDRIPDAQFIPGFEKLLKDENIGGFKTEDYDEVRWRVYGGLLEISIAATLARCGAKSGYLLLVSYLQDIHSNYKAFARAELRDITHQDFGVNPLKWRRFLAEKQYPRPTRNLEKTIEV
;
A
#
# COMPACT_ATOMS: atom_id res chain seq x y z
N MET A 1 -1.69 -4.95 -27.70
CA MET A 1 -0.98 -3.66 -27.82
C MET A 1 0.52 -3.95 -27.98
N ASN A 2 1.16 -3.49 -29.06
CA ASN A 2 2.55 -3.89 -29.37
C ASN A 2 3.53 -3.15 -28.43
N ARG A 3 3.95 -3.81 -27.33
CA ARG A 3 4.84 -3.30 -26.26
C ARG A 3 6.10 -2.56 -26.78
N ARG A 4 6.53 -2.83 -28.01
CA ARG A 4 7.73 -2.23 -28.62
C ARG A 4 7.62 -0.75 -28.99
N LYS A 5 6.43 -0.15 -29.09
CA LYS A 5 6.31 1.28 -29.49
C LYS A 5 6.35 2.28 -28.34
N PHE A 6 5.99 1.89 -27.12
CA PHE A 6 6.10 2.76 -25.94
C PHE A 6 7.56 2.89 -25.44
N LEU A 7 8.42 1.94 -25.82
CA LEU A 7 9.80 1.79 -25.36
C LEU A 7 10.84 2.60 -26.17
N ASN A 8 10.41 3.48 -27.08
CA ASN A 8 11.27 4.28 -27.96
C ASN A 8 11.47 5.73 -27.46
N ILE A 9 11.52 5.96 -26.16
CA ILE A 9 11.92 7.27 -25.61
C ILE A 9 13.40 7.17 -25.19
N SER A 10 14.24 7.93 -25.87
CA SER A 10 15.71 7.89 -25.84
C SER A 10 16.32 8.21 -24.46
N ILE A 11 17.46 7.56 -24.18
CA ILE A 11 18.30 7.60 -22.96
C ILE A 11 19.48 8.58 -23.19
N PRO A 12 20.03 9.22 -22.13
CA PRO A 12 21.02 10.30 -22.19
C PRO A 12 22.32 9.96 -22.94
N ALA A 13 22.90 10.95 -23.59
CA ALA A 13 24.20 10.87 -24.22
C ALA A 13 25.31 10.77 -23.16
N THR A 14 25.56 9.57 -22.65
CA THR A 14 26.83 9.27 -21.99
C THR A 14 27.88 9.06 -23.06
N GLY A 15 28.97 9.84 -22.98
CA GLY A 15 30.16 9.62 -23.79
C GLY A 15 30.66 8.18 -23.63
N ALA A 16 30.88 7.55 -24.79
CA ALA A 16 31.42 6.21 -25.04
C ALA A 16 30.40 5.09 -25.35
N ILE A 17 30.50 4.67 -26.63
CA ILE A 17 29.99 3.46 -27.31
C ILE A 17 28.58 3.60 -27.95
N MET A 18 28.59 3.89 -29.26
CA MET A 18 27.45 3.69 -30.17
C MET A 18 27.05 2.21 -30.21
N VAL A 19 25.98 1.83 -29.51
CA VAL A 19 25.30 0.53 -29.66
C VAL A 19 23.81 0.80 -29.79
N GLY A 20 23.13 0.14 -30.75
CA GLY A 20 21.79 0.50 -31.19
C GLY A 20 20.68 0.48 -30.11
N PRO A 21 19.50 1.08 -30.41
CA PRO A 21 18.41 1.38 -29.46
C PRO A 21 17.93 0.18 -28.62
N GLY A 22 17.97 -1.04 -29.16
CA GLY A 22 17.49 -2.25 -28.48
C GLY A 22 18.40 -2.77 -27.35
N ILE A 23 19.71 -2.50 -27.40
CA ILE A 23 20.68 -2.97 -26.39
C ILE A 23 20.79 -1.97 -25.23
N MET A 24 20.56 -0.67 -25.51
CA MET A 24 20.61 0.40 -24.51
C MET A 24 19.41 0.38 -23.54
N ASN A 25 18.24 -0.07 -24.01
CA ASN A 25 17.02 -0.17 -23.21
C ASN A 25 17.12 -1.25 -22.12
N LEU A 26 17.69 -2.42 -22.43
CA LEU A 26 17.93 -3.50 -21.45
C LEU A 26 18.91 -3.08 -20.34
N LYS A 27 19.89 -2.24 -20.65
CA LYS A 27 20.87 -1.75 -19.67
C LYS A 27 20.25 -0.73 -18.71
N ALA A 28 19.46 0.23 -19.19
CA ALA A 28 18.76 1.16 -18.29
C ALA A 28 17.76 0.45 -17.37
N LYS A 29 17.04 -0.54 -17.90
CA LYS A 29 16.19 -1.45 -17.09
C LYS A 29 17.01 -2.14 -16.00
N SER A 30 18.23 -2.58 -16.34
CA SER A 30 19.14 -3.19 -15.36
C SER A 30 19.60 -2.35 -14.21
N GLU A 31 19.68 -1.05 -14.42
CA GLU A 31 20.11 -0.14 -13.37
C GLU A 31 18.95 0.20 -12.41
N ILE A 32 17.69 0.15 -12.87
CA ILE A 32 16.50 0.37 -12.03
C ILE A 32 16.35 -0.68 -10.94
N TYR A 33 16.58 -1.96 -11.28
CA TYR A 33 16.42 -3.06 -10.33
C TYR A 33 17.66 -3.35 -9.49
N ARG A 34 18.78 -2.67 -9.76
CA ARG A 34 20.04 -2.93 -9.05
C ARG A 34 19.87 -2.83 -7.53
N GLN A 35 19.01 -1.93 -7.06
CA GLN A 35 18.72 -1.77 -5.64
C GLN A 35 18.01 -2.97 -4.99
N PHE A 36 17.28 -3.76 -5.79
CA PHE A 36 16.49 -4.93 -5.36
C PHE A 36 17.13 -6.27 -5.76
N SER A 37 18.33 -6.23 -6.32
CA SER A 37 18.99 -7.40 -6.92
C SER A 37 19.76 -8.29 -5.94
N GLY A 38 19.70 -8.01 -4.63
CA GLY A 38 20.42 -8.79 -3.61
C GLY A 38 21.23 -7.94 -2.64
N SER A 39 22.06 -8.62 -1.83
CA SER A 39 22.85 -8.00 -0.76
C SER A 39 23.88 -6.99 -1.28
N SER A 40 24.15 -5.97 -0.47
CA SER A 40 25.17 -4.97 -0.78
C SER A 40 26.57 -5.60 -0.91
N ASN A 41 27.36 -5.13 -1.87
CA ASN A 41 28.78 -5.46 -2.01
C ASN A 41 29.70 -4.44 -1.31
N PHE A 42 29.13 -3.53 -0.53
CA PHE A 42 29.86 -2.56 0.29
C PHE A 42 29.13 -2.29 1.60
N ASP A 43 29.82 -1.68 2.56
CA ASP A 43 29.27 -1.35 3.89
C ASP A 43 29.15 0.15 4.16
N THR A 44 29.77 1.00 3.33
CA THR A 44 29.89 2.45 3.53
C THR A 44 29.69 3.20 2.21
N TYR A 45 28.82 4.22 2.20
CA TYR A 45 28.67 5.14 1.08
C TYR A 45 29.77 6.19 1.06
N ASP A 46 30.16 6.62 -0.13
CA ASP A 46 31.06 7.76 -0.27
C ASP A 46 30.32 9.06 0.07
N VAL A 47 29.03 9.14 -0.28
CA VAL A 47 28.19 10.28 0.04
C VAL A 47 26.72 9.87 0.22
N VAL A 48 26.07 10.46 1.23
CA VAL A 48 24.63 10.44 1.42
C VAL A 48 24.10 11.85 1.16
N VAL A 49 23.06 11.96 0.34
CA VAL A 49 22.37 13.22 0.02
C VAL A 49 20.98 13.19 0.65
N ASN A 50 20.68 14.12 1.54
CA ASN A 50 19.37 14.31 2.14
C ASN A 50 18.57 15.35 1.35
N GLY A 51 17.43 14.98 0.77
CA GLY A 51 16.60 15.83 -0.08
C GLY A 51 16.78 15.55 -1.57
N GLY A 52 15.67 15.25 -2.24
CA GLY A 52 15.56 14.96 -3.66
C GLY A 52 15.08 16.13 -4.51
N GLY A 53 15.23 17.37 -4.04
CA GLY A 53 15.04 18.57 -4.86
C GLY A 53 16.10 18.69 -5.95
N PHE A 54 16.07 19.74 -6.77
CA PHE A 54 17.01 19.84 -7.91
C PHE A 54 18.46 19.92 -7.47
N ALA A 55 18.76 20.61 -6.36
CA ALA A 55 20.10 20.66 -5.79
C ALA A 55 20.62 19.27 -5.38
N GLY A 56 19.81 18.51 -4.65
CA GLY A 56 20.15 17.16 -4.21
C GLY A 56 20.19 16.14 -5.36
N TYR A 57 19.26 16.25 -6.32
CA TYR A 57 19.24 15.44 -7.54
C TYR A 57 20.52 15.62 -8.37
N PHE A 58 20.95 16.87 -8.59
CA PHE A 58 22.20 17.13 -9.31
C PHE A 58 23.41 16.67 -8.50
N ALA A 59 23.46 16.93 -7.19
CA ALA A 59 24.55 16.47 -6.34
C ALA A 59 24.71 14.95 -6.38
N ALA A 60 23.61 14.20 -6.26
CA ALA A 60 23.64 12.76 -6.33
C ALA A 60 24.07 12.25 -7.71
N SER A 61 23.55 12.87 -8.78
CA SER A 61 23.87 12.52 -10.17
C SER A 61 25.34 12.80 -10.50
N GLU A 62 25.87 13.97 -10.15
CA GLU A 62 27.28 14.33 -10.36
C GLU A 62 28.22 13.46 -9.52
N ALA A 63 27.85 13.15 -8.27
CA ALA A 63 28.63 12.24 -7.43
C ALA A 63 28.73 10.85 -8.06
N ALA A 64 27.63 10.33 -8.59
CA ALA A 64 27.61 9.05 -9.27
C ALA A 64 28.41 9.06 -10.58
N LYS A 65 28.39 10.16 -11.36
CA LYS A 65 29.23 10.35 -12.55
C LYS A 65 30.73 10.30 -12.22
N LEU A 66 31.13 10.76 -11.04
CA LEU A 66 32.50 10.62 -10.53
C LEU A 66 32.81 9.22 -9.95
N GLY A 67 31.91 8.26 -10.10
CA GLY A 67 32.09 6.87 -9.65
C GLY A 67 31.92 6.67 -8.14
N LYS A 68 31.36 7.64 -7.42
CA LYS A 68 31.09 7.52 -5.98
C LYS A 68 29.89 6.60 -5.73
N LYS A 69 29.88 5.94 -4.58
CA LYS A 69 28.71 5.24 -4.04
C LYS A 69 27.79 6.27 -3.38
N VAL A 70 26.60 6.44 -3.94
CA VAL A 70 25.65 7.48 -3.54
C VAL A 70 24.36 6.88 -3.04
N LEU A 71 23.87 7.40 -1.92
CA LEU A 71 22.49 7.22 -1.47
C LEU A 71 21.80 8.58 -1.44
N LEU A 72 20.67 8.70 -2.13
CA LEU A 72 19.76 9.85 -2.02
C LEU A 72 18.55 9.45 -1.17
N ILE A 73 18.22 10.29 -0.19
CA ILE A 73 17.10 10.11 0.73
C ILE A 73 16.10 11.24 0.46
N GLU A 74 14.83 10.91 0.26
CA GLU A 74 13.76 11.89 0.06
C GLU A 74 12.58 11.54 0.96
N LYS A 75 12.16 12.53 1.77
CA LYS A 75 11.05 12.36 2.72
C LYS A 75 9.71 12.16 2.03
N ARG A 76 9.58 12.58 0.77
CA ARG A 76 8.37 12.46 -0.05
C ARG A 76 8.34 11.18 -0.86
N THR A 77 7.22 10.97 -1.54
CA THR A 77 7.01 9.82 -2.44
C THR A 77 7.73 9.97 -3.77
N SER A 78 8.38 11.10 -4.04
CA SER A 78 9.13 11.35 -5.29
C SER A 78 10.10 12.52 -5.13
N PRO A 79 11.21 12.57 -5.90
CA PRO A 79 12.06 13.75 -6.02
C PRO A 79 11.35 14.92 -6.74
N GLY A 80 11.98 16.10 -6.76
CA GLY A 80 11.52 17.29 -7.47
C GLY A 80 10.50 18.13 -6.70
N PHE A 81 10.67 18.25 -5.37
CA PHE A 81 9.68 18.86 -4.49
C PHE A 81 9.39 20.33 -4.79
N GLU A 82 10.34 21.09 -5.34
CA GLU A 82 10.16 22.50 -5.67
C GLU A 82 9.05 22.74 -6.70
N LEU A 83 8.82 21.76 -7.58
CA LEU A 83 7.79 21.82 -8.63
C LEU A 83 6.59 20.97 -8.24
N PHE A 84 6.81 19.67 -7.99
CA PHE A 84 5.70 18.74 -7.73
C PHE A 84 5.02 19.00 -6.37
N ALA A 85 5.78 19.05 -5.28
CA ALA A 85 5.17 19.17 -3.95
C ALA A 85 4.47 20.52 -3.76
N LYS A 86 5.00 21.58 -4.40
CA LYS A 86 4.41 22.93 -4.38
C LYS A 86 3.40 23.17 -5.52
N HIS A 87 3.20 22.19 -6.41
CA HIS A 87 2.37 22.27 -7.63
C HIS A 87 2.72 23.44 -8.57
N LYS A 88 3.96 23.93 -8.52
CA LYS A 88 4.47 25.00 -9.38
C LYS A 88 4.88 24.42 -10.74
N LEU A 89 3.90 24.20 -11.60
CA LEU A 89 4.05 23.49 -12.88
C LEU A 89 4.29 24.44 -14.08
N TRP A 90 5.09 25.48 -13.86
CA TRP A 90 5.52 26.43 -14.90
C TRP A 90 6.93 26.96 -14.60
N MET A 91 7.61 27.43 -15.64
CA MET A 91 8.88 28.16 -15.59
C MET A 91 8.87 29.28 -16.63
N GLU A 92 9.73 30.27 -16.49
CA GLU A 92 9.96 31.28 -17.52
C GLU A 92 10.48 30.62 -18.81
N ALA A 93 10.05 31.09 -19.98
CA ALA A 93 10.46 30.51 -21.27
C ALA A 93 11.87 30.92 -21.71
N ASP A 94 12.34 32.07 -21.23
CA ASP A 94 13.67 32.60 -21.52
C ASP A 94 14.76 31.77 -20.82
N GLY A 95 15.73 31.27 -21.58
CA GLY A 95 16.80 30.37 -21.12
C GLY A 95 16.47 28.88 -21.23
N PHE A 96 15.27 28.50 -21.67
CA PHE A 96 14.93 27.08 -21.88
C PHE A 96 15.69 26.50 -23.08
N GLU A 97 15.97 27.33 -24.09
CA GLU A 97 16.77 27.00 -25.28
C GLU A 97 18.21 26.59 -24.96
N ASP A 98 18.72 26.98 -23.79
CA ASP A 98 20.06 26.63 -23.33
C ASP A 98 20.09 25.25 -22.65
N PHE A 99 18.95 24.60 -22.43
CA PHE A 99 18.90 23.30 -21.76
C PHE A 99 19.66 22.24 -22.56
N SER A 100 20.40 21.38 -21.84
CA SER A 100 20.94 20.19 -22.47
C SER A 100 19.79 19.26 -22.91
N PRO A 101 19.99 18.38 -23.89
CA PRO A 101 18.97 17.42 -24.31
C PRO A 101 18.41 16.59 -23.14
N GLU A 102 19.26 16.26 -22.15
CA GLU A 102 18.85 15.54 -20.95
C GLU A 102 17.89 16.36 -20.07
N LEU A 103 18.17 17.66 -19.89
CA LEU A 103 17.29 18.57 -19.16
C LEU A 103 15.99 18.79 -19.93
N SER A 104 16.05 19.06 -21.24
CA SER A 104 14.84 19.22 -22.06
C SER A 104 13.94 17.99 -21.98
N ASN A 105 14.50 16.77 -22.05
CA ASN A 105 13.75 15.52 -21.95
C ASN A 105 13.24 15.23 -20.51
N LEU A 106 13.88 15.77 -19.48
CA LEU A 106 13.38 15.68 -18.11
C LEU A 106 12.09 16.50 -17.95
N PHE A 107 12.09 17.73 -18.46
CA PHE A 107 10.99 18.67 -18.31
C PHE A 107 9.86 18.46 -19.32
N LEU A 108 10.20 18.13 -20.57
CA LEU A 108 9.28 17.98 -21.69
C LEU A 108 9.54 16.66 -22.46
N PRO A 109 9.34 15.49 -21.83
CA PRO A 109 9.55 14.20 -22.50
C PRO A 109 8.57 14.01 -23.66
N GLU A 110 9.04 13.48 -24.79
CA GLU A 110 8.22 13.28 -26.01
C GLU A 110 6.90 12.54 -25.74
N GLY A 111 6.90 11.57 -24.83
CA GLY A 111 5.73 10.76 -24.49
C GLY A 111 4.56 11.54 -23.86
N GLU A 112 4.79 12.74 -23.31
CA GLU A 112 3.73 13.52 -22.68
C GLU A 112 2.78 14.19 -23.67
N VAL A 113 3.21 14.35 -24.93
CA VAL A 113 2.43 15.01 -25.98
C VAL A 113 1.07 14.34 -26.17
N ALA A 114 0.98 13.03 -25.95
CA ALA A 114 -0.27 12.27 -26.06
C ALA A 114 -1.29 12.59 -24.94
N GLU A 115 -0.85 13.20 -23.83
CA GLU A 115 -1.71 13.60 -22.71
C GLU A 115 -2.08 15.10 -22.75
N MET A 116 -1.48 15.87 -23.65
CA MET A 116 -1.77 17.29 -23.84
C MET A 116 -3.00 17.50 -24.72
N ASN A 117 -3.92 18.37 -24.30
CA ASN A 117 -5.11 18.74 -25.08
C ASN A 117 -5.29 20.27 -25.22
N ASN A 118 -4.33 21.08 -24.77
CA ASN A 118 -4.34 22.51 -25.03
C ASN A 118 -3.68 22.81 -26.40
N SER A 119 -4.46 23.30 -27.36
CA SER A 119 -3.99 23.55 -28.73
C SER A 119 -3.22 24.86 -28.91
N LEU A 120 -3.23 25.74 -27.90
CA LEU A 120 -2.62 27.07 -27.95
C LEU A 120 -1.11 27.08 -27.69
N GLY A 121 -0.56 25.94 -27.26
CA GLY A 121 0.85 25.81 -26.92
C GLY A 121 1.76 25.85 -28.16
N THR A 122 2.91 26.50 -28.02
CA THR A 122 3.92 26.65 -29.09
C THR A 122 5.30 26.21 -28.60
N GLY A 123 6.35 26.37 -29.41
CA GLY A 123 7.73 26.14 -28.98
C GLY A 123 8.04 24.67 -28.65
N PRO A 124 9.06 24.39 -27.81
CA PRO A 124 9.47 23.04 -27.45
C PRO A 124 8.30 22.23 -26.86
N GLY A 125 8.04 21.05 -27.43
CA GLY A 125 6.98 20.16 -26.99
C GLY A 125 5.58 20.79 -26.98
N ASN A 126 5.33 21.83 -27.78
CA ASN A 126 4.10 22.64 -27.75
C ASN A 126 3.72 23.11 -26.33
N SER A 127 4.72 23.36 -25.48
CA SER A 127 4.53 23.65 -24.06
C SER A 127 4.80 25.11 -23.69
N LYS A 128 5.12 25.96 -24.68
CA LYS A 128 5.29 27.41 -24.48
C LYS A 128 3.97 28.15 -24.61
N PHE A 129 3.61 28.89 -23.56
CA PHE A 129 2.45 29.76 -23.49
C PHE A 129 2.91 31.14 -23.03
N GLU A 130 2.78 32.14 -23.89
CA GLU A 130 3.28 33.50 -23.63
C GLU A 130 4.79 33.48 -23.27
N ASP A 131 5.14 33.94 -22.08
CA ASP A 131 6.49 33.99 -21.52
C ASP A 131 6.84 32.78 -20.65
N GLU A 132 6.04 31.70 -20.67
CA GLU A 132 6.19 30.53 -19.79
C GLU A 132 6.29 29.20 -20.54
N ILE A 133 7.00 28.24 -19.93
CA ILE A 133 7.01 26.82 -20.27
C ILE A 133 6.22 26.08 -19.21
N LEU A 134 5.15 25.39 -19.63
CA LEU A 134 4.28 24.64 -18.75
C LEU A 134 4.73 23.19 -18.63
N LEU A 135 4.58 22.64 -17.43
CA LEU A 135 5.12 21.34 -17.04
C LEU A 135 4.00 20.39 -16.64
N PHE A 136 4.32 19.11 -16.67
CA PHE A 136 3.51 18.10 -16.03
C PHE A 136 4.24 17.49 -14.83
N SER A 137 3.51 17.32 -13.73
CA SER A 137 4.01 16.77 -12.48
C SER A 137 4.56 15.35 -12.68
N GLY A 138 3.80 14.49 -13.35
CA GLY A 138 4.18 13.11 -13.58
C GLY A 138 5.48 12.97 -14.39
N SER A 139 5.69 13.83 -15.40
CA SER A 139 6.92 13.91 -16.20
C SER A 139 8.16 14.13 -15.33
N ILE A 140 8.14 15.13 -14.45
CA ILE A 140 9.26 15.45 -13.57
C ILE A 140 9.53 14.31 -12.58
N ARG A 141 8.49 13.86 -11.86
CA ARG A 141 8.63 12.85 -10.79
C ARG A 141 9.25 11.56 -11.30
N LYS A 142 8.71 11.03 -12.41
CA LYS A 142 9.22 9.79 -13.00
C LYS A 142 10.55 9.98 -13.73
N GLY A 143 10.74 11.12 -14.38
CA GLY A 143 11.99 11.45 -15.07
C GLY A 143 13.17 11.53 -14.10
N MET A 144 13.01 12.26 -12.98
CA MET A 144 14.05 12.41 -11.96
C MET A 144 14.38 11.07 -11.29
N LEU A 145 13.37 10.32 -10.83
CA LEU A 145 13.59 9.01 -10.20
C LEU A 145 14.31 8.06 -11.16
N ARG A 146 13.84 7.97 -12.41
CA ARG A 146 14.47 7.14 -13.44
C ARG A 146 15.93 7.53 -13.67
N ASN A 147 16.21 8.82 -13.81
CA ASN A 147 17.58 9.29 -14.07
C ASN A 147 18.54 8.97 -12.93
N LEU A 148 18.10 9.08 -11.66
CA LEU A 148 18.87 8.68 -10.50
C LEU A 148 19.22 7.19 -10.53
N LEU A 149 18.21 6.35 -10.74
CA LEU A 149 18.38 4.89 -10.75
C LEU A 149 19.29 4.44 -11.92
N VAL A 150 19.08 4.97 -13.13
CA VAL A 150 19.95 4.71 -14.29
C VAL A 150 21.40 5.18 -14.05
N SER A 151 21.57 6.25 -13.28
CA SER A 151 22.87 6.76 -12.87
C SER A 151 23.50 5.98 -11.70
N LYS A 152 22.92 4.86 -11.26
CA LYS A 152 23.42 4.01 -10.16
C LYS A 152 23.39 4.68 -8.78
N VAL A 153 22.50 5.65 -8.59
CA VAL A 153 22.22 6.23 -7.27
C VAL A 153 21.23 5.30 -6.56
N HIS A 154 21.54 4.88 -5.34
CA HIS A 154 20.53 4.25 -4.48
C HIS A 154 19.57 5.32 -3.96
N VAL A 155 18.28 5.03 -3.92
CA VAL A 155 17.23 5.99 -3.55
C VAL A 155 16.34 5.40 -2.45
N LEU A 156 16.10 6.15 -1.39
CA LEU A 156 15.08 5.88 -0.39
C LEU A 156 14.04 7.00 -0.39
N LEU A 157 12.82 6.67 -0.82
CA LEU A 157 11.65 7.54 -0.76
C LEU A 157 10.89 7.33 0.56
N MET A 158 10.03 8.27 0.94
CA MET A 158 9.27 8.24 2.20
C MET A 158 10.17 8.02 3.44
N THR A 159 11.39 8.56 3.39
CA THR A 159 12.41 8.41 4.42
C THR A 159 13.07 9.76 4.67
N ASP A 160 13.23 10.16 5.94
CA ASP A 160 13.89 11.44 6.28
C ASP A 160 15.12 11.18 7.16
N VAL A 161 16.14 12.03 7.04
CA VAL A 161 17.34 11.97 7.89
C VAL A 161 17.05 12.70 9.19
N CYS A 162 17.31 12.07 10.33
CA CYS A 162 17.01 12.64 11.65
C CYS A 162 18.21 12.67 12.61
N GLY A 163 19.41 12.32 12.13
CA GLY A 163 20.63 12.40 12.92
C GLY A 163 21.89 12.05 12.16
N ILE A 164 23.04 12.39 12.75
CA ILE A 164 24.37 12.13 12.20
C ILE A 164 25.16 11.29 13.21
N PHE A 165 25.69 10.16 12.75
CA PHE A 165 26.69 9.40 13.50
C PHE A 165 28.06 10.01 13.26
N GLN A 166 28.82 10.23 14.34
CA GLN A 166 30.07 10.98 14.27
C GLN A 166 31.17 10.45 15.20
N ASP A 167 32.41 10.78 14.87
CA ASP A 167 33.59 10.57 15.71
C ASP A 167 34.46 11.83 15.68
N LYS A 168 34.59 12.50 16.84
CA LYS A 168 35.40 13.72 17.01
C LYS A 168 35.14 14.80 15.95
N GLY A 169 33.87 15.09 15.68
CA GLY A 169 33.44 16.09 14.69
C GLY A 169 33.53 15.59 13.25
N LYS A 170 33.64 14.29 12.98
CA LYS A 170 33.69 13.73 11.63
C LYS A 170 32.49 12.84 11.33
N VAL A 171 31.85 13.04 10.19
CA VAL A 171 30.72 12.21 9.73
C VAL A 171 31.14 10.75 9.54
N LYS A 172 30.28 9.83 10.01
CA LYS A 172 30.44 8.37 9.90
C LYS A 172 29.21 7.63 9.40
N GLY A 173 28.06 8.30 9.40
CA GLY A 173 26.79 7.72 8.99
C GLY A 173 25.65 8.66 9.30
N VAL A 174 24.45 8.25 8.89
CA VAL A 174 23.22 8.98 9.18
C VAL A 174 22.20 8.07 9.85
N LEU A 175 21.40 8.66 10.72
CA LEU A 175 20.17 8.08 11.24
C LEU A 175 19.02 8.53 10.34
N MET A 176 18.19 7.59 9.93
CA MET A 176 17.05 7.82 9.06
C MET A 176 15.79 7.28 9.71
N ALA A 177 14.66 7.94 9.46
CA ALA A 177 13.35 7.51 9.91
C ALA A 177 12.50 7.15 8.69
N GLY A 178 11.90 5.97 8.73
CA GLY A 178 10.89 5.52 7.78
C GLY A 178 9.77 4.80 8.51
N LYS A 179 8.76 4.36 7.76
CA LYS A 179 7.62 3.59 8.30
C LYS A 179 8.03 2.31 9.02
N GLN A 180 9.18 1.73 8.66
CA GLN A 180 9.74 0.53 9.29
C GLN A 180 10.56 0.83 10.56
N GLY A 181 10.59 2.09 11.02
CA GLY A 181 11.28 2.53 12.23
C GLY A 181 12.52 3.37 11.93
N LEU A 182 13.50 3.36 12.83
CA LEU A 182 14.79 4.05 12.65
C LEU A 182 15.85 3.12 12.04
N GLN A 183 16.55 3.59 11.01
CA GLN A 183 17.64 2.86 10.36
C GLN A 183 18.93 3.68 10.30
N HIS A 184 20.05 2.98 10.25
CA HIS A 184 21.39 3.55 10.10
C HIS A 184 22.01 3.12 8.78
N VAL A 185 22.74 4.05 8.16
CA VAL A 185 23.65 3.76 7.06
C VAL A 185 24.96 4.50 7.26
N LYS A 186 26.08 3.84 6.95
CA LYS A 186 27.43 4.42 7.06
C LYS A 186 27.75 5.26 5.84
N CYS A 187 28.36 6.42 6.06
CA CYS A 187 28.85 7.28 5.00
C CYS A 187 30.10 8.09 5.41
N ASN A 188 30.88 8.51 4.43
CA ASN A 188 32.03 9.38 4.64
C ASN A 188 31.71 10.86 4.50
N ASN A 189 30.73 11.18 3.66
CA ASN A 189 30.26 12.54 3.44
C ASN A 189 28.74 12.57 3.49
N PHE A 190 28.21 13.68 3.99
CA PHE A 190 26.79 13.98 4.06
C PHE A 190 26.53 15.33 3.42
N ILE A 191 25.54 15.40 2.54
CA ILE A 191 25.06 16.62 1.92
C ILE A 191 23.61 16.82 2.35
N ASP A 192 23.34 17.90 3.06
CA ASP A 192 21.96 18.34 3.26
C ASP A 192 21.52 19.25 2.10
N ALA A 193 20.56 18.74 1.33
CA ALA A 193 19.83 19.44 0.28
C ALA A 193 18.31 19.37 0.53
N SER A 194 17.91 19.22 1.81
CA SER A 194 16.50 19.24 2.20
C SER A 194 15.85 20.60 1.88
N ASP A 195 14.52 20.63 1.79
CA ASP A 195 13.76 21.87 1.53
C ASP A 195 14.16 22.95 2.55
N GLN A 196 14.65 24.10 2.07
CA GLN A 196 15.24 25.20 2.87
C GLN A 196 16.36 24.79 3.86
N VAL A 197 17.06 23.67 3.60
CA VAL A 197 18.05 23.01 4.48
C VAL A 197 17.56 22.85 5.92
N MET A 198 16.26 22.55 6.06
CA MET A 198 15.58 22.50 7.35
C MET A 198 16.17 21.44 8.29
N PHE A 199 16.73 20.34 7.75
CA PHE A 199 17.48 19.39 8.56
C PHE A 199 18.66 20.08 9.25
N SER A 200 19.54 20.76 8.51
CA SER A 200 20.70 21.44 9.08
C SER A 200 20.33 22.57 10.03
N ARG A 201 19.32 23.38 9.70
CA ARG A 201 18.85 24.46 10.58
C ARG A 201 18.40 23.92 11.93
N ASN A 202 17.63 22.83 11.91
CA ASN A 202 17.23 22.15 13.14
C ASN A 202 18.43 21.49 13.83
N PHE A 203 19.28 20.76 13.12
CA PHE A 203 20.42 20.02 13.68
C PHE A 203 21.45 20.91 14.39
N PHE A 204 21.70 22.11 13.84
CA PHE A 204 22.60 23.11 14.42
C PHE A 204 21.89 24.13 15.32
N ASN A 205 20.58 23.99 15.55
CA ASN A 205 19.77 24.95 16.32
C ASN A 205 19.87 26.38 15.78
N GLN A 206 20.00 26.55 14.47
CA GLN A 206 19.98 27.85 13.84
C GLN A 206 18.55 28.37 13.78
N ALA A 207 18.27 29.50 14.45
CA ALA A 207 17.00 30.17 14.33
C ALA A 207 16.78 30.67 12.89
N TYR A 208 15.53 30.60 12.43
CA TYR A 208 15.09 31.14 11.15
C TYR A 208 13.71 31.77 11.33
N GLU A 209 13.39 32.73 10.47
CA GLU A 209 12.09 33.40 10.43
C GLU A 209 11.54 33.34 9.01
N ILE A 210 10.28 32.96 8.90
CA ILE A 210 9.54 32.87 7.64
C ILE A 210 8.88 34.23 7.40
N ASP A 211 9.22 34.85 6.27
CA ASP A 211 8.65 36.11 5.81
C ASP A 211 7.25 35.89 5.25
N ARG A 212 7.17 34.97 4.29
CA ARG A 212 6.01 34.72 3.45
C ARG A 212 5.86 33.23 3.18
N ALA A 213 4.63 32.85 2.89
CA ALA A 213 4.28 31.52 2.46
C ALA A 213 3.50 31.60 1.13
N GLY A 214 3.69 30.62 0.25
CA GLY A 214 3.08 30.55 -1.08
C GLY A 214 2.33 29.25 -1.30
N PHE A 215 1.24 29.30 -2.04
CA PHE A 215 0.40 28.14 -2.32
C PHE A 215 -0.23 28.20 -3.71
N VAL A 216 -0.25 27.05 -4.38
CA VAL A 216 -0.74 26.93 -5.76
C VAL A 216 -2.01 26.09 -5.81
N LEU A 217 -3.01 26.60 -6.51
CA LEU A 217 -4.25 25.91 -6.84
C LEU A 217 -4.25 25.58 -8.33
N GLU A 218 -4.65 24.36 -8.68
CA GLU A 218 -4.97 24.04 -10.06
C GLU A 218 -6.45 24.18 -10.29
N LEU A 219 -6.81 24.97 -11.31
CA LEU A 219 -8.17 25.30 -11.67
C LEU A 219 -8.58 24.62 -12.98
N LYS A 220 -9.85 24.24 -13.09
CA LYS A 220 -10.54 23.87 -14.33
C LYS A 220 -11.69 24.81 -14.62
N ASN A 221 -12.21 24.79 -15.85
CA ASN A 221 -13.29 25.66 -16.32
C ASN A 221 -12.95 27.17 -16.24
N VAL A 222 -11.68 27.53 -16.46
CA VAL A 222 -11.24 28.94 -16.52
C VAL A 222 -11.47 29.49 -17.92
N GLU A 223 -12.17 30.62 -18.02
CA GLU A 223 -12.62 31.19 -19.30
C GLU A 223 -11.70 32.33 -19.77
N ASN A 224 -10.76 32.00 -20.67
CA ASN A 224 -9.91 32.96 -21.40
C ASN A 224 -9.37 34.13 -20.55
N PRO A 225 -8.49 33.88 -19.57
CA PRO A 225 -7.98 34.91 -18.68
C PRO A 225 -7.21 35.97 -19.49
N GLN A 226 -7.57 37.25 -19.34
CA GLN A 226 -6.96 38.37 -20.06
C GLN A 226 -5.76 38.99 -19.32
N LYS A 227 -5.61 38.69 -18.02
CA LYS A 227 -4.58 39.23 -17.15
C LYS A 227 -3.89 38.11 -16.39
N LYS A 228 -2.57 38.13 -16.40
CA LYS A 228 -1.72 37.21 -15.63
C LYS A 228 -1.73 37.52 -14.13
N VAL A 229 -1.84 38.78 -13.74
CA VAL A 229 -1.93 39.22 -12.34
C VAL A 229 -3.27 39.89 -12.08
N LEU A 230 -3.96 39.45 -11.04
CA LEU A 230 -5.27 39.97 -10.64
C LEU A 230 -5.18 40.61 -9.26
N SER A 231 -5.83 41.77 -9.11
CA SER A 231 -6.02 42.40 -7.80
C SER A 231 -7.22 41.77 -7.10
N VAL A 232 -7.10 41.55 -5.80
CA VAL A 232 -8.17 40.95 -4.98
C VAL A 232 -8.47 41.80 -3.73
N SER A 233 -9.57 41.48 -3.03
CA SER A 233 -9.89 42.20 -1.79
C SER A 233 -8.83 41.94 -0.71
N ARG A 234 -8.53 42.98 0.08
CA ARG A 234 -7.71 42.89 1.30
C ARG A 234 -8.22 41.86 2.29
N ASP A 235 -9.52 41.58 2.28
CA ASP A 235 -10.15 40.62 3.18
C ASP A 235 -9.65 39.19 2.97
N TYR A 236 -9.09 38.87 1.79
CA TYR A 236 -8.51 37.54 1.53
C TYR A 236 -7.12 37.38 2.17
N LYS A 237 -6.53 38.48 2.65
CA LYS A 237 -5.22 38.53 3.32
C LYS A 237 -4.13 37.81 2.51
N VAL A 238 -4.15 37.97 1.19
CA VAL A 238 -3.04 37.56 0.32
C VAL A 238 -2.03 38.70 0.22
N TYR A 239 -0.78 38.36 -0.07
CA TYR A 239 0.30 39.32 -0.13
C TYR A 239 0.09 40.32 -1.27
N GLN A 240 0.27 41.60 -0.96
CA GLN A 240 0.08 42.73 -1.90
C GLN A 240 -1.30 42.81 -2.57
N ASP A 241 -2.32 42.16 -1.98
CA ASP A 241 -3.67 42.11 -2.54
C ASP A 241 -3.68 41.56 -3.99
N GLN A 242 -2.76 40.64 -4.30
CA GLN A 242 -2.55 40.10 -5.64
C GLN A 242 -2.52 38.57 -5.67
N ILE A 243 -3.01 38.02 -6.78
CA ILE A 243 -2.86 36.62 -7.18
C ILE A 243 -2.37 36.56 -8.62
N ALA A 244 -1.70 35.48 -9.00
CA ALA A 244 -1.25 35.23 -10.37
C ALA A 244 -1.98 34.03 -10.98
N LEU A 245 -2.29 34.12 -12.27
CA LEU A 245 -2.85 33.05 -13.09
C LEU A 245 -1.84 32.64 -14.15
N HIS A 246 -1.52 31.35 -14.18
CA HIS A 246 -0.67 30.71 -15.17
C HIS A 246 -1.52 29.75 -15.98
N ARG A 247 -1.32 29.68 -17.31
CA ARG A 247 -2.08 28.73 -18.13
C ARG A 247 -1.67 27.29 -17.80
N GLY A 248 -2.51 26.33 -18.16
CA GLY A 248 -2.22 24.90 -18.11
C GLY A 248 -2.11 24.30 -19.51
N LYS A 249 -1.28 23.26 -19.69
CA LYS A 249 -1.13 22.57 -20.99
C LYS A 249 -2.00 21.30 -21.12
N LEU A 250 -2.70 20.90 -20.06
CA LEU A 250 -3.58 19.74 -20.09
C LEU A 250 -4.81 19.99 -20.98
N SER A 251 -5.42 21.16 -20.83
CA SER A 251 -6.61 21.60 -21.57
C SER A 251 -6.66 23.13 -21.64
N GLU A 252 -7.46 23.67 -22.56
CA GLU A 252 -7.57 25.12 -22.80
C GLU A 252 -8.18 25.89 -21.61
N ASP A 253 -8.98 25.21 -20.79
CA ASP A 253 -9.68 25.74 -19.62
C ASP A 253 -8.94 25.49 -18.29
N GLN A 254 -7.71 24.95 -18.36
CA GLN A 254 -6.85 24.74 -17.20
C GLN A 254 -6.02 25.99 -16.89
N ALA A 255 -5.93 26.34 -15.62
CA ALA A 255 -5.00 27.35 -15.12
C ALA A 255 -4.44 26.95 -13.75
N PHE A 256 -3.33 27.56 -13.37
CA PHE A 256 -2.79 27.52 -12.01
C PHE A 256 -2.90 28.90 -11.38
N LEU A 257 -3.51 28.97 -10.20
CA LEU A 257 -3.60 30.18 -9.40
C LEU A 257 -2.53 30.11 -8.32
N ASP A 258 -1.59 31.05 -8.36
CA ASP A 258 -0.53 31.23 -7.37
C ASP A 258 -0.85 32.43 -6.46
N PHE A 259 -0.68 32.24 -5.15
CA PHE A 259 -0.81 33.33 -4.19
C PHE A 259 0.17 33.15 -3.04
N GLU A 260 0.60 34.28 -2.48
CA GLU A 260 1.40 34.33 -1.26
C GLU A 260 0.61 34.99 -0.12
N PHE A 261 1.10 34.83 1.11
CA PHE A 261 0.64 35.59 2.26
C PHE A 261 1.79 35.84 3.23
N LYS A 262 1.70 36.95 3.97
CA LYS A 262 2.62 37.26 5.06
C LYS A 262 2.43 36.25 6.19
N VAL A 263 3.52 35.69 6.70
CA VAL A 263 3.46 34.78 7.85
C VAL A 263 3.45 35.60 9.14
N GLU A 264 2.40 35.41 9.93
CA GLU A 264 2.22 36.07 11.23
C GLU A 264 2.69 35.17 12.39
N GLU A 265 2.55 33.85 12.24
CA GLU A 265 2.93 32.85 13.24
C GLU A 265 3.92 31.86 12.64
N GLN A 266 5.05 31.64 13.33
CA GLN A 266 6.20 30.87 12.81
C GLN A 266 6.00 29.32 12.87
N SER A 267 4.79 28.85 13.18
CA SER A 267 4.47 27.42 13.21
C SER A 267 4.23 26.89 11.80
N LEU A 268 5.06 25.94 11.35
CA LEU A 268 4.90 25.27 10.05
C LEU A 268 3.53 24.60 9.89
N GLU A 269 2.98 24.04 10.97
CA GLU A 269 1.64 23.45 10.98
C GLU A 269 0.57 24.50 10.64
N LEU A 270 0.63 25.65 11.32
CA LEU A 270 -0.35 26.71 11.12
C LEU A 270 -0.22 27.34 9.74
N ILE A 271 1.00 27.48 9.22
CA ILE A 271 1.26 27.94 7.86
C ILE A 271 0.60 27.01 6.84
N GLU A 272 0.76 25.68 6.99
CA GLU A 272 0.09 24.70 6.12
C GLU A 272 -1.44 24.81 6.19
N HIS A 273 -1.99 24.99 7.40
CA HIS A 273 -3.44 25.17 7.60
C HIS A 273 -3.97 26.46 6.96
N GLN A 274 -3.23 27.57 7.12
CA GLN A 274 -3.59 28.88 6.57
C GLN A 274 -3.66 28.85 5.05
N SER A 275 -2.73 28.16 4.37
CA SER A 275 -2.76 27.99 2.92
C SER A 275 -4.08 27.35 2.43
N ARG A 276 -4.52 26.29 3.11
CA ARG A 276 -5.77 25.57 2.77
C ARG A 276 -7.02 26.39 3.09
N HIS A 277 -7.00 27.13 4.19
CA HIS A 277 -8.08 28.06 4.52
C HIS A 277 -8.21 29.19 3.51
N LYS A 278 -7.09 29.79 3.08
CA LYS A 278 -7.05 30.83 2.04
C LYS A 278 -7.50 30.30 0.69
N ALA A 279 -7.11 29.06 0.34
CA ALA A 279 -7.58 28.40 -0.87
C ALA A 279 -9.12 28.29 -0.90
N ALA A 280 -9.72 27.88 0.22
CA ALA A 280 -11.18 27.81 0.36
C ALA A 280 -11.84 29.19 0.23
N LEU A 281 -11.28 30.21 0.90
CA LEU A 281 -11.77 31.59 0.85
C LEU A 281 -11.72 32.18 -0.57
N LEU A 282 -10.62 31.97 -1.30
CA LEU A 282 -10.49 32.39 -2.69
C LEU A 282 -11.52 31.66 -3.58
N GLY A 283 -11.61 30.34 -3.44
CA GLY A 283 -12.55 29.51 -4.18
C GLY A 283 -14.00 29.97 -4.03
N GLN A 284 -14.45 30.24 -2.80
CA GLN A 284 -15.79 30.78 -2.52
C GLN A 284 -16.10 32.09 -3.26
N ASN A 285 -15.06 32.86 -3.62
CA ASN A 285 -15.18 34.21 -4.15
C ASN A 285 -14.74 34.37 -5.61
N PHE A 286 -14.42 33.30 -6.34
CA PHE A 286 -13.93 33.36 -7.72
C PHE A 286 -14.74 34.28 -8.65
N LYS A 287 -16.07 34.17 -8.63
CA LYS A 287 -16.97 35.02 -9.44
C LYS A 287 -16.84 36.53 -9.19
N ASN A 288 -16.35 36.91 -8.01
CA ASN A 288 -16.16 38.31 -7.60
C ASN A 288 -14.74 38.80 -7.90
N ILE A 289 -13.79 37.89 -8.19
CA ILE A 289 -12.38 38.21 -8.44
C ILE A 289 -12.18 38.64 -9.89
N ASP A 290 -12.57 37.80 -10.85
CA ASP A 290 -12.44 38.08 -12.27
C ASP A 290 -13.49 37.30 -13.08
N PRO A 291 -14.05 37.87 -14.18
CA PRO A 291 -15.01 37.15 -15.02
C PRO A 291 -14.51 35.80 -15.54
N SER A 292 -13.20 35.65 -15.80
CA SER A 292 -12.60 34.38 -16.25
C SER A 292 -12.69 33.26 -15.22
N LEU A 293 -12.89 33.58 -13.94
CA LEU A 293 -12.98 32.61 -12.85
C LEU A 293 -14.43 32.28 -12.48
N LYS A 294 -15.43 32.84 -13.16
CA LYS A 294 -16.86 32.70 -12.80
C LYS A 294 -17.31 31.24 -12.60
N ASN A 295 -16.81 30.34 -13.45
CA ASN A 295 -17.14 28.91 -13.44
C ASN A 295 -15.97 28.04 -12.96
N ALA A 296 -14.88 28.64 -12.47
CA ALA A 296 -13.67 27.93 -12.12
C ALA A 296 -13.89 27.00 -10.92
N GLU A 297 -13.25 25.83 -10.96
CA GLU A 297 -13.22 24.85 -9.87
C GLU A 297 -11.77 24.56 -9.48
N ILE A 298 -11.46 24.59 -8.19
CA ILE A 298 -10.20 24.09 -7.62
C ILE A 298 -10.19 22.57 -7.78
N TYR A 299 -9.50 22.12 -8.80
CA TYR A 299 -9.37 20.71 -9.14
C TYR A 299 -8.34 20.00 -8.24
N GLN A 300 -7.19 20.64 -8.02
CA GLN A 300 -6.06 20.18 -7.19
C GLN A 300 -5.40 21.38 -6.50
N HIS A 301 -4.46 21.11 -5.59
CA HIS A 301 -3.60 22.12 -4.98
C HIS A 301 -2.25 21.51 -4.56
N GLY A 302 -1.29 22.38 -4.21
CA GLY A 302 -0.01 22.00 -3.61
C GLY A 302 -0.14 20.97 -2.49
N LEU A 303 0.72 19.95 -2.50
CA LEU A 303 0.85 19.01 -1.39
C LEU A 303 1.47 19.68 -0.16
N GLU A 304 2.29 20.70 -0.39
CA GLU A 304 2.99 21.47 0.63
C GLU A 304 2.92 22.97 0.32
N THR A 305 2.96 23.76 1.40
CA THR A 305 3.13 25.19 1.32
C THR A 305 4.60 25.53 1.03
N SER A 306 4.82 26.48 0.13
CA SER A 306 6.14 27.08 -0.09
C SER A 306 6.44 28.06 1.04
N ILE A 307 7.66 28.09 1.55
CA ILE A 307 8.07 29.06 2.57
C ILE A 307 9.24 29.89 2.04
N ILE A 308 9.22 31.18 2.38
CA ILE A 308 10.27 32.15 2.03
C ILE A 308 10.83 32.67 3.34
N LEU A 309 12.11 32.41 3.59
CA LEU A 309 12.80 32.89 4.78
C LEU A 309 13.16 34.37 4.64
N ILE A 310 13.16 35.11 5.75
CA ILE A 310 13.71 36.47 5.81
C ILE A 310 15.21 36.44 5.52
N ASP A 311 15.89 35.41 6.02
CA ASP A 311 17.32 35.21 5.93
C ASP A 311 17.61 33.76 5.52
N ASP A 312 18.26 33.59 4.38
CA ASP A 312 18.60 32.29 3.81
C ASP A 312 20.03 31.84 4.16
N ARG A 313 20.76 32.59 5.00
CA ARG A 313 22.11 32.21 5.45
C ARG A 313 22.14 30.79 6.01
N LEU A 314 23.10 30.01 5.52
CA LEU A 314 23.33 28.64 5.94
C LEU A 314 23.90 28.58 7.37
N PRO A 315 23.60 27.52 8.15
CA PRO A 315 24.27 27.26 9.43
C PRO A 315 25.79 27.20 9.31
N GLU A 316 26.51 27.54 10.38
CA GLU A 316 27.94 27.26 10.49
C GLU A 316 28.15 25.75 10.75
N VAL A 317 29.09 25.14 10.03
CA VAL A 317 29.37 23.70 10.12
C VAL A 317 30.63 23.47 10.93
N ASP A 318 30.50 22.69 12.01
CA ASP A 318 31.60 22.22 12.85
C ASP A 318 32.03 20.76 12.54
N PHE A 319 31.46 20.15 11.50
CA PHE A 319 31.72 18.76 11.11
C PHE A 319 32.58 18.60 9.86
N GLU A 320 33.64 17.79 9.95
CA GLU A 320 34.34 17.28 8.77
C GLU A 320 33.45 16.26 8.02
N GLY A 321 33.26 16.48 6.73
CA GLY A 321 32.44 15.62 5.87
C GLY A 321 30.96 15.99 5.84
N TYR A 322 30.56 17.12 6.44
CA TYR A 322 29.19 17.65 6.39
C TYR A 322 29.12 18.84 5.44
N PHE A 323 28.19 18.81 4.51
CA PHE A 323 28.01 19.83 3.47
C PHE A 323 26.55 20.21 3.35
N MET A 324 26.28 21.40 2.82
CA MET A 324 24.92 21.90 2.57
C MET A 324 24.83 22.45 1.16
N LEU A 325 23.69 22.20 0.52
CA LEU A 325 23.26 22.88 -0.70
C LEU A 325 21.89 23.49 -0.43
N ASN A 326 21.81 24.83 -0.42
CA ASN A 326 20.52 25.47 -0.33
C ASN A 326 19.77 25.32 -1.66
N GLY A 327 18.51 24.90 -1.60
CA GLY A 327 17.63 24.93 -2.75
C GLY A 327 17.44 26.37 -3.23
N LYS A 328 17.49 26.59 -4.54
CA LYS A 328 17.14 27.87 -5.18
C LYS A 328 15.82 27.70 -5.92
N ALA A 329 15.09 28.79 -6.12
CA ALA A 329 13.91 28.78 -6.99
C ALA A 329 14.26 28.14 -8.33
N VAL A 330 13.44 27.24 -8.86
CA VAL A 330 13.76 26.56 -10.13
C VAL A 330 13.21 27.38 -11.29
N THR A 331 14.09 27.95 -12.10
CA THR A 331 13.77 28.71 -13.32
C THR A 331 14.59 28.20 -14.48
N SER A 332 14.16 28.52 -15.70
CA SER A 332 14.93 28.16 -16.91
C SER A 332 16.34 28.75 -16.88
N LYS A 333 16.53 29.96 -16.36
CA LYS A 333 17.86 30.59 -16.32
C LYS A 333 18.81 30.01 -15.28
N ASN A 334 18.29 29.53 -14.15
CA ASN A 334 19.15 29.18 -13.02
C ASN A 334 19.37 27.69 -12.82
N ILE A 335 18.62 26.81 -13.49
CA ILE A 335 18.76 25.37 -13.32
C ILE A 335 20.20 24.88 -13.59
N GLN A 336 20.87 25.48 -14.58
CA GLN A 336 22.28 25.18 -14.87
C GLN A 336 23.21 25.63 -13.76
N ALA A 337 22.94 26.78 -13.13
CA ALA A 337 23.72 27.28 -12.00
C ALA A 337 23.56 26.38 -10.77
N ILE A 338 22.36 25.85 -10.52
CA ILE A 338 22.11 24.86 -9.45
C ILE A 338 22.94 23.60 -9.72
N ASN A 339 22.95 23.10 -10.95
CA ASN A 339 23.76 21.95 -11.34
C ASN A 339 25.27 22.23 -11.17
N GLU A 340 25.74 23.40 -11.62
CA GLU A 340 27.14 23.81 -11.49
C GLU A 340 27.61 23.89 -10.03
N GLU A 341 26.78 24.45 -9.16
CA GLU A 341 27.03 24.53 -7.73
C GLU A 341 27.10 23.14 -7.09
N ALA A 342 26.15 22.27 -7.43
CA ALA A 342 26.15 20.89 -6.97
C ALA A 342 27.41 20.14 -7.44
N ARG A 343 27.81 20.29 -8.70
CA ARG A 343 29.04 19.71 -9.25
C ARG A 343 30.28 20.17 -8.49
N LYS A 344 30.45 21.49 -8.31
CA LYS A 344 31.59 22.05 -7.58
C LYS A 344 31.68 21.54 -6.16
N MET A 345 30.56 21.47 -5.45
CA MET A 345 30.52 20.92 -4.09
C MET A 345 30.91 19.44 -4.09
N VAL A 346 30.37 18.64 -5.01
CA VAL A 346 30.69 17.22 -5.14
C VAL A 346 32.19 16.98 -5.46
N GLU A 347 32.77 17.80 -6.34
CA GLU A 347 34.21 17.76 -6.68
C GLU A 347 35.09 18.12 -5.49
N SER A 348 34.60 18.97 -4.58
CA SER A 348 35.31 19.37 -3.36
C SER A 348 35.27 18.32 -2.24
N LEU A 349 34.41 17.29 -2.36
CA LEU A 349 34.24 16.29 -1.31
C LEU A 349 35.56 15.56 -1.00
N PRO A 350 35.95 15.46 0.28
CA PRO A 350 37.10 14.70 0.72
C PRO A 350 37.10 13.26 0.16
N LYS A 351 38.31 12.77 -0.17
CA LYS A 351 38.49 11.35 -0.52
C LYS A 351 38.19 10.50 0.70
N SER A 352 37.42 9.43 0.52
CA SER A 352 37.01 8.48 1.56
C SER A 352 38.22 7.98 2.39
N PRO A 353 38.34 8.36 3.68
CA PRO A 353 39.40 7.86 4.56
C PRO A 353 39.09 6.43 5.03
N ARG A 354 40.06 5.78 5.70
CA ARG A 354 39.91 4.43 6.29
C ARG A 354 38.68 4.32 7.21
N LYS A 355 38.11 3.11 7.29
CA LYS A 355 36.94 2.66 8.08
C LYS A 355 37.05 2.95 9.59
N ALA A 356 37.00 4.21 10.01
CA ALA A 356 36.88 4.58 11.43
C ALA A 356 35.44 4.35 11.90
N LYS A 357 35.25 3.92 13.15
CA LYS A 357 33.93 3.72 13.77
C LYS A 357 33.38 5.05 14.27
N ALA A 358 32.04 5.18 14.31
CA ALA A 358 31.39 6.26 15.05
C ALA A 358 31.64 6.11 16.56
N SER A 359 31.46 7.20 17.32
CA SER A 359 31.53 7.24 18.79
C SER A 359 30.23 7.71 19.42
N THR A 360 29.49 8.61 18.74
CA THR A 360 28.21 9.17 19.19
C THR A 360 27.25 9.33 18.00
N LEU A 361 25.96 9.43 18.33
CA LEU A 361 24.89 9.87 17.44
C LEU A 361 24.45 11.27 17.90
N ARG A 362 24.52 12.27 17.03
CA ARG A 362 23.92 13.59 17.28
C ARG A 362 22.57 13.65 16.58
N ILE A 363 21.55 14.08 17.31
CA ILE A 363 20.22 14.42 16.81
C ILE A 363 19.89 15.86 17.24
N HIS A 364 18.75 16.40 16.81
CA HIS A 364 18.30 17.71 17.30
C HIS A 364 18.22 17.71 18.84
N ASN A 365 18.89 18.67 19.48
CA ASN A 365 18.94 18.86 20.94
C ASN A 365 19.46 17.66 21.77
N ALA A 366 20.14 16.68 21.18
CA ALA A 366 20.76 15.60 21.94
C ALA A 366 22.00 15.00 21.26
N GLU A 367 22.94 14.55 22.07
CA GLU A 367 24.06 13.71 21.66
C GLU A 367 24.03 12.41 22.48
N ILE A 368 23.97 11.28 21.80
CA ILE A 368 23.72 9.96 22.36
C ILE A 368 24.98 9.10 22.19
N PRO A 369 25.62 8.65 23.28
CA PRO A 369 26.72 7.69 23.23
C PRO A 369 26.31 6.37 22.55
N LEU A 370 27.21 5.76 21.77
CA LEU A 370 26.90 4.52 21.05
C LEU A 370 26.55 3.32 21.95
N ASP A 371 26.99 3.31 23.21
CA ASP A 371 26.66 2.24 24.16
C ASP A 371 25.20 2.29 24.63
N GLN A 372 24.49 3.40 24.37
CA GLN A 372 23.04 3.55 24.58
C GLN A 372 22.22 3.21 23.32
N ILE A 373 22.88 2.81 22.23
CA ILE A 373 22.24 2.51 20.95
C ILE A 373 22.39 1.03 20.62
N ARG A 374 21.27 0.41 20.28
CA ARG A 374 21.25 -0.97 19.80
C ARG A 374 21.08 -0.99 18.29
N PHE A 375 22.00 -1.70 17.63
CA PHE A 375 21.94 -2.03 16.21
C PHE A 375 21.50 -3.47 16.03
N THR A 376 20.54 -3.72 15.14
CA THR A 376 20.12 -5.08 14.76
C THR A 376 20.08 -5.22 13.24
N GLY A 377 20.31 -6.44 12.75
CA GLY A 377 20.15 -6.74 11.34
C GLY A 377 18.70 -6.59 10.88
N LEU A 378 18.51 -6.27 9.60
CA LEU A 378 17.21 -6.21 8.95
C LEU A 378 16.96 -7.49 8.14
N ASP A 379 15.72 -7.97 8.14
CA ASP A 379 15.30 -9.08 7.29
C ASP A 379 14.92 -8.56 5.89
N GLU A 380 15.96 -8.18 5.14
CA GLU A 380 15.90 -7.52 3.82
C GLU A 380 16.77 -8.29 2.80
N ALA A 381 16.41 -9.55 2.54
CA ALA A 381 17.20 -10.50 1.75
C ALA A 381 17.63 -9.99 0.36
N SER A 382 16.87 -9.08 -0.25
CA SER A 382 17.09 -8.60 -1.61
C SER A 382 17.37 -7.11 -1.70
N PHE A 383 17.81 -6.49 -0.61
CA PHE A 383 18.06 -5.06 -0.59
C PHE A 383 19.56 -4.74 -0.62
N SER A 384 19.99 -3.97 -1.62
CA SER A 384 21.40 -3.65 -1.83
C SER A 384 21.91 -2.49 -0.97
N ILE A 385 21.02 -1.84 -0.21
CA ILE A 385 21.36 -0.79 0.74
C ILE A 385 21.77 -1.45 2.07
N PRO A 386 23.01 -1.24 2.56
CA PRO A 386 23.50 -1.84 3.79
C PRO A 386 22.93 -1.12 5.03
N LEU A 387 21.66 -1.40 5.34
CA LEU A 387 20.94 -0.82 6.47
C LEU A 387 21.09 -1.66 7.75
N GLU A 388 21.11 -0.98 8.88
CA GLU A 388 20.97 -1.57 10.22
C GLU A 388 19.78 -0.92 10.93
N GLN A 389 18.93 -1.71 11.59
CA GLN A 389 17.87 -1.16 12.43
C GLN A 389 18.48 -0.54 13.69
N VAL A 390 17.97 0.62 14.10
CA VAL A 390 18.42 1.38 15.27
C VAL A 390 17.32 1.43 16.31
N SER A 391 17.68 1.27 17.58
CA SER A 391 16.82 1.55 18.72
C SER A 391 17.61 2.14 19.89
N PHE A 392 16.96 3.02 20.64
CA PHE A 392 17.46 3.62 21.88
C PHE A 392 16.25 4.11 22.70
N ASP A 393 16.48 4.56 23.94
CA ASP A 393 15.41 5.06 24.81
C ASP A 393 14.92 6.44 24.33
N TYR A 394 13.89 6.44 23.47
CA TYR A 394 13.30 7.66 22.93
C TYR A 394 12.66 8.54 24.01
N ILE A 395 12.11 7.92 25.06
CA ILE A 395 11.41 8.63 26.14
C ILE A 395 12.40 9.48 26.93
N ALA A 396 13.60 8.95 27.21
CA ALA A 396 14.64 9.67 27.93
C ALA A 396 15.43 10.66 27.05
N LEU A 397 15.73 10.26 25.80
CA LEU A 397 16.76 10.92 24.99
C LEU A 397 16.22 11.94 23.98
N VAL A 398 14.97 11.80 23.51
CA VAL A 398 14.34 12.79 22.62
C VAL A 398 13.77 13.95 23.45
N LYS A 399 14.13 15.18 23.09
CA LYS A 399 13.80 16.39 23.86
C LYS A 399 12.51 17.08 23.42
N ASP A 400 12.14 16.98 22.15
CA ASP A 400 10.90 17.56 21.64
C ASP A 400 9.72 16.66 22.01
N LYS A 401 8.83 17.16 22.88
CA LYS A 401 7.69 16.40 23.39
C LYS A 401 6.39 17.20 23.28
N GLU A 402 5.35 16.55 22.78
CA GLU A 402 3.98 17.03 22.82
C GLU A 402 3.16 16.14 23.75
N TYR A 403 2.16 16.73 24.39
CA TYR A 403 1.26 16.02 25.30
C TYR A 403 -0.19 16.34 24.95
N CYS A 404 -1.01 15.31 24.92
CA CYS A 404 -2.44 15.40 24.73
C CYS A 404 -3.14 14.28 25.53
N GLN A 405 -4.47 14.32 25.56
CA GLN A 405 -5.25 13.23 26.16
C GLN A 405 -5.37 12.07 25.18
N VAL A 406 -5.68 12.37 23.91
CA VAL A 406 -5.79 11.38 22.84
C VAL A 406 -4.76 11.67 21.75
N ALA A 407 -3.81 10.75 21.57
CA ALA A 407 -2.79 10.79 20.54
C ALA A 407 -3.16 9.85 19.39
N VAL A 408 -3.41 10.39 18.20
CA VAL A 408 -3.84 9.61 17.03
C VAL A 408 -2.69 9.52 16.02
N ALA A 409 -2.19 8.31 15.79
CA ALA A 409 -1.19 8.03 14.76
C ALA A 409 -1.88 7.67 13.44
N GLY A 410 -1.82 8.57 12.45
CA GLY A 410 -2.47 8.41 11.15
C GLY A 410 -3.75 9.23 11.07
N GLY A 411 -3.82 10.11 10.07
CA GLY A 411 -4.95 10.98 9.72
C GLY A 411 -5.70 10.52 8.47
N GLY A 412 -5.60 9.23 8.14
CA GLY A 412 -6.31 8.60 7.03
C GLY A 412 -7.84 8.56 7.21
N THR A 413 -8.52 7.70 6.44
CA THR A 413 -9.98 7.55 6.49
C THR A 413 -10.52 7.33 7.90
N GLY A 414 -9.92 6.42 8.67
CA GLY A 414 -10.34 6.16 10.05
C GLY A 414 -9.81 7.23 11.02
N GLY A 415 -8.51 7.52 10.96
CA GLY A 415 -7.84 8.38 11.92
C GLY A 415 -8.29 9.85 11.92
N SER A 416 -8.65 10.41 10.76
CA SER A 416 -9.28 11.74 10.71
C SER A 416 -10.62 11.78 11.47
N PHE A 417 -11.35 10.66 11.51
CA PHE A 417 -12.59 10.56 12.27
C PHE A 417 -12.38 10.18 13.74
N VAL A 418 -11.34 9.42 14.08
CA VAL A 418 -10.88 9.27 15.48
C VAL A 418 -10.64 10.64 16.09
N ALA A 419 -9.89 11.50 15.40
CA ALA A 419 -9.59 12.84 15.86
C ALA A 419 -10.86 13.70 16.05
N LYS A 420 -11.79 13.67 15.09
CA LYS A 420 -13.09 14.35 15.21
C LYS A 420 -13.93 13.81 16.37
N GLY A 421 -13.95 12.50 16.55
CA GLY A 421 -14.67 11.84 17.63
C GLY A 421 -14.12 12.26 19.00
N ALA A 422 -12.81 12.19 19.19
CA ALA A 422 -12.18 12.53 20.46
C ALA A 422 -12.30 14.05 20.77
N ALA A 423 -11.96 14.90 19.81
CA ALA A 423 -12.06 16.35 19.97
C ALA A 423 -13.51 16.81 20.15
N GLY A 424 -14.47 16.17 19.46
CA GLY A 424 -15.90 16.44 19.62
C GLY A 424 -16.45 16.12 21.01
N LYS A 425 -15.82 15.20 21.76
CA LYS A 425 -16.07 14.99 23.20
C LYS A 425 -15.29 15.94 24.12
N GLY A 426 -14.57 16.90 23.56
CA GLY A 426 -13.78 17.89 24.29
C GLY A 426 -12.40 17.41 24.75
N ALA A 427 -11.94 16.23 24.33
CA ALA A 427 -10.59 15.77 24.68
C ALA A 427 -9.52 16.58 23.93
N ASN A 428 -8.46 17.00 24.63
CA ASN A 428 -7.27 17.55 23.98
C ASN A 428 -6.67 16.48 23.07
N THR A 429 -6.80 16.67 21.76
CA THR A 429 -6.54 15.63 20.76
C THR A 429 -5.49 16.12 19.77
N ILE A 430 -4.46 15.31 19.55
CA ILE A 430 -3.47 15.52 18.49
C ILE A 430 -3.59 14.35 17.51
N VAL A 431 -3.81 14.66 16.23
CA VAL A 431 -3.66 13.70 15.14
C VAL A 431 -2.42 14.04 14.33
N ALA A 432 -1.59 13.05 14.04
CA ALA A 432 -0.46 13.20 13.13
C ALA A 432 -0.70 12.39 11.85
N ASP A 433 -0.16 12.84 10.72
CA ASP A 433 -0.14 12.05 9.48
C ASP A 433 1.14 12.34 8.68
N TYR A 434 1.54 11.39 7.84
CA TYR A 434 2.65 11.55 6.90
C TYR A 434 2.38 12.63 5.85
N PHE A 435 1.15 12.76 5.37
CA PHE A 435 0.76 13.79 4.41
C PHE A 435 0.34 15.08 5.10
N ASN A 436 0.31 16.18 4.34
CA ASN A 436 -0.19 17.48 4.82
C ASN A 436 -1.70 17.66 4.64
N ASP A 437 -2.40 16.62 4.19
CA ASP A 437 -3.85 16.57 4.06
C ASP A 437 -4.41 15.28 4.66
N LEU A 438 -5.59 15.37 5.26
CA LEU A 438 -6.28 14.27 5.91
C LEU A 438 -7.18 13.47 4.94
N GLY A 439 -7.61 12.28 5.36
CA GLY A 439 -8.62 11.46 4.67
C GLY A 439 -8.06 10.27 3.86
N GLY A 440 -6.75 10.08 3.82
CA GLY A 440 -6.09 8.86 3.34
C GLY A 440 -6.52 8.39 1.96
N THR A 441 -7.03 7.15 1.85
CA THR A 441 -7.33 6.49 0.57
C THR A 441 -8.30 7.28 -0.32
N LYS A 442 -9.31 7.98 0.22
CA LYS A 442 -10.20 8.81 -0.61
C LYS A 442 -9.52 10.08 -1.11
N THR A 443 -8.69 10.72 -0.29
CA THR A 443 -8.12 12.03 -0.61
C THR A 443 -6.74 11.89 -1.26
N MET A 444 -5.77 11.39 -0.50
CA MET A 444 -4.41 11.18 -0.96
C MET A 444 -4.30 10.01 -1.94
N GLY A 445 -5.13 8.98 -1.79
CA GLY A 445 -5.17 7.81 -2.68
C GLY A 445 -6.08 7.90 -3.90
N GLY A 446 -6.94 8.92 -4.00
CA GLY A 446 -7.81 9.14 -5.17
C GLY A 446 -9.02 8.21 -5.31
N VAL A 447 -9.32 7.35 -4.33
CA VAL A 447 -10.43 6.40 -4.39
C VAL A 447 -11.76 7.08 -4.02
N MET A 448 -12.35 7.80 -4.97
CA MET A 448 -13.53 8.64 -4.70
C MET A 448 -14.86 7.89 -4.65
N GLY A 449 -14.98 6.75 -5.34
CA GLY A 449 -16.20 5.93 -5.31
C GLY A 449 -16.45 5.24 -3.96
N TYR A 450 -17.70 4.82 -3.73
CA TYR A 450 -18.06 3.86 -2.70
C TYR A 450 -18.52 2.58 -3.39
N TYR A 451 -17.85 1.47 -3.11
CA TYR A 451 -18.20 0.16 -3.67
C TYR A 451 -19.32 -0.46 -2.84
N HIS A 452 -19.01 -0.81 -1.59
CA HIS A 452 -19.95 -1.23 -0.56
C HIS A 452 -19.82 -0.34 0.69
N GLY A 453 -20.33 -0.83 1.83
CA GLY A 453 -20.40 -0.19 3.13
C GLY A 453 -21.83 0.14 3.54
N VAL A 454 -22.05 0.36 4.83
CA VAL A 454 -23.33 0.72 5.44
C VAL A 454 -23.63 2.20 5.18
N THR A 455 -23.76 2.56 3.91
CA THR A 455 -24.02 3.94 3.46
C THR A 455 -25.37 4.48 3.91
N SER A 456 -26.26 3.62 4.41
CA SER A 456 -27.51 3.99 5.05
C SER A 456 -27.34 4.64 6.42
N ASN A 457 -26.19 4.46 7.09
CA ASN A 457 -25.87 4.95 8.43
C ASN A 457 -26.00 6.50 8.51
N GLY A 458 -26.69 6.98 9.55
CA GLY A 458 -26.99 8.41 9.72
C GLY A 458 -25.75 9.29 9.89
N PHE A 459 -24.73 8.81 10.62
CA PHE A 459 -23.47 9.53 10.76
C PHE A 459 -22.75 9.65 9.43
N PHE A 460 -22.57 8.54 8.73
CA PHE A 460 -21.90 8.52 7.43
C PHE A 460 -22.55 9.48 6.43
N LYS A 461 -23.88 9.43 6.28
CA LYS A 461 -24.62 10.31 5.35
C LYS A 461 -24.35 11.77 5.65
N LYS A 462 -24.52 12.18 6.91
CA LYS A 462 -24.29 13.55 7.35
C LYS A 462 -22.86 13.99 7.01
N GLN A 463 -21.86 13.20 7.36
CA GLN A 463 -20.46 13.54 7.10
C GLN A 463 -20.13 13.59 5.60
N ASN A 464 -20.74 12.73 4.78
CA ASN A 464 -20.57 12.75 3.33
C ASN A 464 -21.20 13.99 2.70
N GLU A 465 -22.44 14.32 3.09
CA GLU A 465 -23.17 15.51 2.64
C GLU A 465 -22.45 16.81 3.06
N GLU A 466 -21.92 16.88 4.26
CA GLU A 466 -21.14 18.04 4.73
C GLU A 466 -19.82 18.22 3.98
N ALA A 467 -19.13 17.12 3.65
CA ALA A 467 -17.93 17.17 2.83
C ALA A 467 -18.24 17.62 1.38
N GLU A 468 -19.34 17.13 0.80
CA GLU A 468 -19.81 17.55 -0.52
C GLU A 468 -20.26 19.01 -0.54
N ARG A 469 -20.98 19.46 0.50
CA ARG A 469 -21.35 20.86 0.69
C ARG A 469 -20.11 21.75 0.81
N THR A 470 -19.12 21.33 1.60
CA THR A 470 -17.85 22.05 1.73
C THR A 470 -17.14 22.17 0.37
N ALA A 471 -17.14 21.11 -0.44
CA ALA A 471 -16.58 21.17 -1.78
C ALA A 471 -17.32 22.18 -2.66
N PHE A 472 -18.66 22.09 -2.70
CA PHE A 472 -19.51 22.97 -3.49
C PHE A 472 -19.38 24.45 -3.09
N GLU A 473 -19.48 24.78 -1.80
CA GLU A 473 -19.44 26.16 -1.30
C GLU A 473 -18.11 26.87 -1.56
N ASN A 474 -17.02 26.12 -1.71
CA ASN A 474 -15.68 26.64 -1.92
C ASN A 474 -15.18 26.45 -3.37
N ASN A 475 -16.07 26.08 -4.31
CA ASN A 475 -15.73 25.76 -5.71
C ASN A 475 -14.54 24.79 -5.80
N MET A 476 -14.59 23.70 -5.06
CA MET A 476 -13.56 22.67 -5.02
C MET A 476 -14.10 21.35 -5.58
N SER A 477 -13.23 20.57 -6.22
CA SER A 477 -13.53 19.18 -6.51
C SER A 477 -13.88 18.42 -5.22
N THR A 478 -14.72 17.39 -5.30
CA THR A 478 -15.13 16.60 -4.12
C THR A 478 -13.95 16.09 -3.31
N LYS A 479 -12.82 15.80 -3.97
CA LYS A 479 -11.58 15.38 -3.32
C LYS A 479 -10.96 16.50 -2.49
N VAL A 480 -10.75 17.66 -3.09
CA VAL A 480 -10.11 18.82 -2.44
C VAL A 480 -10.99 19.35 -1.31
N GLY A 481 -12.30 19.49 -1.57
CA GLY A 481 -13.25 19.94 -0.54
C GLY A 481 -13.28 18.99 0.66
N ARG A 482 -13.11 17.68 0.44
CA ARG A 482 -13.05 16.69 1.53
C ARG A 482 -11.77 16.79 2.36
N LYS A 483 -10.60 17.05 1.75
CA LYS A 483 -9.36 17.35 2.50
C LYS A 483 -9.56 18.53 3.45
N TYR A 484 -10.11 19.63 2.91
CA TYR A 484 -10.37 20.84 3.68
C TYR A 484 -11.44 20.62 4.76
N TYR A 485 -12.50 19.88 4.46
CA TYR A 485 -13.53 19.50 5.44
C TYR A 485 -12.94 18.76 6.64
N HIS A 486 -12.06 17.77 6.43
CA HIS A 486 -11.45 17.06 7.55
C HIS A 486 -10.60 17.99 8.44
N LEU A 487 -9.78 18.83 7.83
CA LEU A 487 -8.97 19.82 8.55
C LEU A 487 -9.86 20.78 9.35
N LYS A 488 -10.82 21.43 8.68
CA LYS A 488 -11.72 22.42 9.27
C LYS A 488 -12.47 21.86 10.47
N GLU A 489 -13.03 20.66 10.35
CA GLU A 489 -13.83 20.06 11.42
C GLU A 489 -12.99 19.66 12.65
N ILE A 490 -11.76 19.16 12.46
CA ILE A 490 -10.87 18.85 13.58
C ILE A 490 -10.48 20.12 14.32
N LEU A 491 -10.09 21.19 13.60
CA LEU A 491 -9.72 22.46 14.22
C LEU A 491 -10.92 23.11 14.93
N ASN A 492 -12.12 23.07 14.33
CA ASN A 492 -13.34 23.60 14.93
C ASN A 492 -13.72 22.85 16.22
N ALA A 493 -13.43 21.55 16.30
CA ALA A 493 -13.63 20.75 17.49
C ALA A 493 -12.54 20.96 18.56
N GLY A 494 -11.54 21.83 18.31
CA GLY A 494 -10.42 22.08 19.23
C GLY A 494 -9.28 21.04 19.14
N GLY A 495 -9.32 20.15 18.15
CA GLY A 495 -8.23 19.22 17.87
C GLY A 495 -7.07 19.89 17.13
N ARG A 496 -5.88 19.29 17.21
CA ARG A 496 -4.66 19.70 16.51
C ARG A 496 -4.27 18.68 15.45
N PHE A 497 -3.75 19.14 14.31
CA PHE A 497 -3.27 18.27 13.23
C PHE A 497 -1.80 18.54 12.97
N ILE A 498 -0.95 17.54 13.17
CA ILE A 498 0.48 17.60 12.85
C ILE A 498 0.72 16.96 11.47
N PRO A 499 0.90 17.76 10.40
CA PRO A 499 1.15 17.24 9.06
C PRO A 499 2.62 16.83 8.87
N GLY A 500 2.89 16.01 7.84
CA GLY A 500 4.27 15.75 7.40
C GLY A 500 5.10 14.85 8.34
N ALA A 501 4.46 14.05 9.18
CA ALA A 501 5.07 13.28 10.25
C ALA A 501 5.29 11.81 9.87
N ILE A 502 6.55 11.35 9.85
CA ILE A 502 6.91 9.95 9.63
C ILE A 502 6.88 9.20 10.96
N PHE A 503 5.94 8.27 11.15
CA PHE A 503 5.92 7.38 12.30
C PHE A 503 7.12 6.42 12.27
N CYS A 504 7.92 6.41 13.33
CA CYS A 504 9.16 5.64 13.39
C CYS A 504 9.43 4.96 14.75
N GLY A 505 8.45 4.93 15.65
CA GLY A 505 8.52 4.18 16.91
C GLY A 505 7.27 4.34 17.77
N ALA A 506 7.17 3.52 18.83
CA ALA A 506 6.16 3.62 19.87
C ALA A 506 6.83 3.97 21.22
N LEU A 507 6.10 4.67 22.09
CA LEU A 507 6.51 4.92 23.47
C LEU A 507 5.87 3.83 24.34
N LEU A 508 6.71 2.98 24.93
CA LEU A 508 6.27 1.81 25.70
C LEU A 508 6.88 1.84 27.10
N GLU A 509 6.01 1.83 28.11
CA GLU A 509 6.38 1.76 29.53
C GLU A 509 5.56 0.63 30.16
N ASP A 510 6.20 -0.41 30.69
CA ASP A 510 5.54 -1.54 31.37
C ASP A 510 4.34 -2.15 30.60
N GLN A 511 4.50 -2.41 29.29
CA GLN A 511 3.46 -2.90 28.36
C GLN A 511 2.29 -1.93 28.09
N LYS A 512 2.36 -0.70 28.60
CA LYS A 512 1.44 0.39 28.27
C LYS A 512 2.05 1.27 27.18
N VAL A 513 1.31 1.48 26.11
CA VAL A 513 1.66 2.46 25.07
C VAL A 513 1.23 3.84 25.54
N SER A 514 2.20 4.76 25.67
CA SER A 514 1.98 6.14 26.13
C SER A 514 2.11 7.18 25.01
N GLY A 515 2.27 6.73 23.77
CA GLY A 515 2.36 7.59 22.60
C GLY A 515 3.20 6.99 21.48
N PHE A 516 3.70 7.84 20.59
CA PHE A 516 4.51 7.44 19.45
C PHE A 516 5.62 8.44 19.10
N LEU A 517 6.63 7.94 18.38
CA LEU A 517 7.76 8.71 17.87
C LEU A 517 7.53 9.07 16.40
N VAL A 518 7.72 10.35 16.07
CA VAL A 518 7.69 10.85 14.69
C VAL A 518 9.00 11.53 14.31
N CYS A 519 9.33 11.47 13.02
CA CYS A 519 10.31 12.34 12.40
C CYS A 519 9.61 13.42 11.58
N ARG A 520 9.95 14.69 11.80
CA ARG A 520 9.42 15.83 11.04
C ARG A 520 10.52 16.84 10.74
N ASN A 521 10.78 17.07 9.45
CA ASN A 521 11.81 18.02 8.97
C ASN A 521 13.16 17.80 9.67
N GLY A 522 13.57 16.54 9.76
CA GLY A 522 14.83 16.16 10.39
C GLY A 522 14.88 16.11 11.91
N LYS A 523 13.75 16.29 12.60
CA LYS A 523 13.67 16.23 14.06
C LYS A 523 12.87 15.02 14.51
N LEU A 524 13.41 14.30 15.50
CA LEU A 524 12.65 13.32 16.27
C LEU A 524 11.82 14.03 17.32
N GLN A 525 10.54 13.67 17.42
CA GLN A 525 9.59 14.24 18.37
C GLN A 525 8.69 13.13 18.92
N THR A 526 8.42 13.16 20.23
CA THR A 526 7.45 12.25 20.85
C THR A 526 6.09 12.95 20.97
N ILE A 527 5.01 12.27 20.57
CA ILE A 527 3.64 12.69 20.84
C ILE A 527 3.09 11.74 21.89
N ASN A 528 2.86 12.27 23.09
CA ASN A 528 2.47 11.51 24.27
C ASN A 528 0.97 11.69 24.49
N GLY A 529 0.28 10.60 24.81
CA GLY A 529 -1.15 10.56 25.06
C GLY A 529 -1.51 9.73 26.28
N ASP A 530 -2.57 10.13 27.00
CA ASP A 530 -3.18 9.26 28.02
C ASP A 530 -3.74 7.98 27.37
N VAL A 531 -4.27 8.13 26.16
CA VAL A 531 -4.69 7.05 25.25
C VAL A 531 -4.07 7.27 23.87
N THR A 532 -3.45 6.23 23.34
CA THR A 532 -2.94 6.21 21.97
C THR A 532 -3.91 5.46 21.06
N VAL A 533 -4.16 5.98 19.86
CA VAL A 533 -4.91 5.28 18.81
C VAL A 533 -4.02 5.07 17.60
N ASP A 534 -3.75 3.81 17.27
CA ASP A 534 -3.08 3.44 16.03
C ASP A 534 -4.11 3.41 14.89
N ALA A 535 -4.08 4.46 14.08
CA ALA A 535 -4.90 4.62 12.89
C ALA A 535 -4.04 4.72 11.62
N THR A 536 -2.81 4.19 11.63
CA THR A 536 -1.88 4.29 10.49
C THR A 536 -2.34 3.48 9.28
N GLY A 537 -3.31 2.59 9.50
CA GLY A 537 -3.84 1.65 8.50
C GLY A 537 -3.06 0.35 8.38
N ASP A 538 -1.82 0.31 8.90
CA ASP A 538 -0.90 -0.83 8.83
C ASP A 538 -0.46 -1.33 10.22
N GLY A 539 -1.02 -0.76 11.29
CA GLY A 539 -0.76 -1.17 12.69
C GLY A 539 0.68 -0.92 13.12
N ASP A 540 1.27 0.20 12.69
CA ASP A 540 2.72 0.43 12.87
C ASP A 540 3.07 0.69 14.34
N ILE A 541 2.24 1.46 15.07
CA ILE A 541 2.49 1.75 16.48
C ILE A 541 2.33 0.48 17.31
N ALA A 542 1.29 -0.32 17.03
CA ALA A 542 1.12 -1.63 17.65
C ALA A 542 2.32 -2.55 17.38
N SER A 543 2.79 -2.60 16.13
CA SER A 543 3.97 -3.39 15.76
C SER A 543 5.24 -2.90 16.46
N PHE A 544 5.48 -1.59 16.54
CA PHE A 544 6.63 -1.03 17.25
C PHE A 544 6.58 -1.31 18.76
N ALA A 545 5.39 -1.36 19.34
CA ALA A 545 5.17 -1.74 20.73
C ALA A 545 5.24 -3.26 20.99
N GLY A 546 5.41 -4.07 19.94
CA GLY A 546 5.55 -5.53 20.08
C GLY A 546 4.23 -6.31 20.10
N ALA A 547 3.14 -5.74 19.58
CA ALA A 547 1.89 -6.48 19.39
C ALA A 547 2.08 -7.64 18.40
N SER A 548 1.42 -8.77 18.68
CA SER A 548 1.32 -9.86 17.72
C SER A 548 0.34 -9.51 16.61
N PHE A 549 0.60 -9.99 15.40
CA PHE A 549 -0.24 -9.75 14.23
C PHE A 549 -0.15 -10.91 13.24
N SER A 550 -1.17 -11.01 12.39
CA SER A 550 -1.16 -11.82 11.16
C SER A 550 -1.15 -10.92 9.92
N GLN A 551 -0.80 -11.48 8.76
CA GLN A 551 -0.81 -10.77 7.48
C GLN A 551 -0.94 -11.77 6.34
N GLY A 552 -1.84 -11.50 5.40
CA GLY A 552 -2.01 -12.31 4.20
C GLY A 552 -2.47 -13.75 4.46
N ASN A 553 -2.38 -14.57 3.42
CA ASN A 553 -2.66 -16.00 3.51
C ASN A 553 -1.67 -16.72 4.44
N SER A 554 -2.16 -17.56 5.34
CA SER A 554 -1.37 -18.29 6.35
C SER A 554 -0.29 -19.23 5.79
N ARG A 555 -0.42 -19.67 4.53
CA ARG A 555 0.58 -20.51 3.87
C ARG A 555 1.48 -19.71 2.93
N THR A 556 0.90 -18.96 1.99
CA THR A 556 1.67 -18.28 0.94
C THR A 556 2.18 -16.89 1.37
N GLY A 557 1.63 -16.34 2.45
CA GLY A 557 1.89 -14.97 2.91
C GLY A 557 1.32 -13.90 1.99
N GLU A 558 0.54 -14.27 0.98
CA GLU A 558 0.03 -13.34 -0.03
C GLU A 558 -1.01 -12.41 0.54
N THR A 559 -0.82 -11.11 0.28
CA THR A 559 -1.79 -10.06 0.62
C THR A 559 -2.68 -9.76 -0.58
N GLN A 560 -3.72 -8.97 -0.37
CA GLN A 560 -4.44 -8.32 -1.47
C GLN A 560 -3.51 -7.41 -2.30
N ASN A 561 -3.83 -7.22 -3.58
CA ASN A 561 -3.10 -6.27 -4.43
C ASN A 561 -3.17 -4.85 -3.83
N TYR A 562 -2.10 -4.06 -4.03
CA TYR A 562 -2.19 -2.62 -3.88
C TYR A 562 -2.49 -1.95 -5.24
N SER A 563 -3.05 -0.75 -5.16
CA SER A 563 -3.31 0.08 -6.34
C SER A 563 -2.57 1.42 -6.24
N GLN A 564 -2.40 2.08 -7.38
CA GLN A 564 -1.99 3.47 -7.47
C GLN A 564 -2.87 4.15 -8.52
N TRP A 565 -3.43 5.30 -8.15
CA TRP A 565 -4.39 6.03 -8.99
C TRP A 565 -3.71 7.18 -9.72
N ASP A 566 -3.99 7.28 -11.02
CA ASP A 566 -3.61 8.42 -11.84
C ASP A 566 -4.60 9.58 -11.68
N VAL A 567 -4.15 10.81 -11.93
CA VAL A 567 -5.04 11.97 -12.01
C VAL A 567 -5.52 12.10 -13.45
N LYS A 568 -6.84 12.14 -13.65
CA LYS A 568 -7.45 12.11 -14.99
C LYS A 568 -6.99 13.30 -15.86
N GLY A 569 -6.28 12.99 -16.95
CA GLY A 569 -6.05 13.89 -18.08
C GLY A 569 -7.20 13.92 -19.10
N ALA A 570 -7.15 14.80 -20.12
CA ALA A 570 -8.27 14.99 -21.04
C ALA A 570 -8.47 13.85 -22.09
N VAL A 571 -9.74 13.45 -22.18
CA VAL A 571 -10.60 12.65 -23.09
C VAL A 571 -10.05 11.65 -24.15
N SER A 572 -8.78 11.59 -24.58
CA SER A 572 -8.44 10.74 -25.75
C SER A 572 -7.75 9.39 -25.48
N ILE A 573 -7.29 9.11 -24.25
CA ILE A 573 -6.81 7.77 -23.87
C ILE A 573 -7.89 7.16 -22.97
N SER A 574 -8.56 6.12 -23.47
CA SER A 574 -9.43 5.16 -22.76
C SER A 574 -10.00 5.66 -21.42
N SER A 575 -11.28 6.04 -21.45
CA SER A 575 -12.02 6.85 -20.47
C SER A 575 -12.20 6.25 -19.05
N SER A 576 -11.50 5.18 -18.69
CA SER A 576 -11.47 4.68 -17.32
C SER A 576 -10.33 5.37 -16.56
N PRO A 577 -10.55 6.05 -15.42
CA PRO A 577 -9.45 6.36 -14.50
C PRO A 577 -8.82 5.01 -14.17
N THR A 578 -7.69 4.68 -14.80
CA THR A 578 -7.21 3.29 -14.80
C THR A 578 -6.83 2.92 -13.37
N ASN A 579 -7.75 2.23 -12.68
CA ASN A 579 -7.44 1.50 -11.47
C ASN A 579 -6.42 0.43 -11.88
N ARG A 580 -5.16 0.68 -11.54
CA ARG A 580 -4.07 -0.25 -11.83
C ARG A 580 -3.76 -0.93 -10.52
N ASP A 581 -4.36 -2.09 -10.31
CA ASP A 581 -3.77 -3.03 -9.38
C ASP A 581 -2.38 -3.36 -9.96
N TYR A 582 -1.35 -3.01 -9.20
CA TYR A 582 0.03 -2.99 -9.67
C TYR A 582 0.77 -4.26 -9.30
N ASP A 583 0.61 -4.69 -8.06
CA ASP A 583 1.32 -5.83 -7.51
C ASP A 583 0.76 -6.22 -6.14
N VAL A 584 1.37 -7.24 -5.53
CA VAL A 584 1.33 -7.52 -4.09
C VAL A 584 2.57 -6.93 -3.41
N LEU A 585 2.44 -6.49 -2.15
CA LEU A 585 3.55 -5.94 -1.36
C LEU A 585 3.44 -6.41 0.10
N ASP A 586 4.58 -6.78 0.68
CA ASP A 586 4.73 -6.83 2.12
C ASP A 586 5.25 -5.49 2.65
N THR A 587 4.35 -4.63 3.14
CA THR A 587 4.72 -3.29 3.63
C THR A 587 5.57 -3.29 4.89
N THR A 588 5.76 -4.46 5.53
CA THR A 588 6.71 -4.61 6.64
C THR A 588 8.17 -4.55 6.17
N LYS A 589 8.42 -4.72 4.86
CA LYS A 589 9.74 -4.65 4.23
C LYS A 589 9.97 -3.30 3.56
N ILE A 590 11.15 -2.73 3.76
CA ILE A 590 11.63 -1.52 3.10
C ILE A 590 11.74 -1.78 1.59
N SER A 591 12.32 -2.92 1.19
CA SER A 591 12.49 -3.23 -0.23
C SER A 591 11.18 -3.28 -0.99
N GLU A 592 10.12 -3.83 -0.40
CA GLU A 592 8.80 -3.97 -1.02
C GLU A 592 8.09 -2.62 -1.13
N LEU A 593 8.14 -1.78 -0.10
CA LEU A 593 7.58 -0.42 -0.18
C LEU A 593 8.26 0.41 -1.28
N GLN A 594 9.60 0.38 -1.34
CA GLN A 594 10.35 1.09 -2.38
C GLN A 594 10.04 0.54 -3.78
N ARG A 595 9.93 -0.80 -3.92
CA ARG A 595 9.52 -1.46 -5.16
C ARG A 595 8.12 -1.00 -5.60
N GLY A 596 7.17 -0.92 -4.68
CA GLY A 596 5.83 -0.42 -4.97
C GLY A 596 5.81 1.03 -5.47
N LEU A 597 6.58 1.90 -4.80
CA LEU A 597 6.71 3.30 -5.19
C LEU A 597 7.34 3.43 -6.57
N PHE A 598 8.45 2.74 -6.84
CA PHE A 598 9.14 2.86 -8.12
C PHE A 598 8.25 2.39 -9.29
N LEU A 599 7.34 1.42 -9.05
CA LEU A 599 6.60 0.72 -10.12
C LEU A 599 5.44 1.60 -10.54
N SER A 600 4.79 2.14 -9.52
CA SER A 600 3.82 3.21 -9.60
C SER A 600 4.36 4.40 -10.42
N HIS A 601 5.61 4.86 -10.19
CA HIS A 601 6.19 5.96 -10.98
C HIS A 601 6.44 5.61 -12.43
N TYR A 602 6.89 4.38 -12.68
CA TYR A 602 7.28 3.95 -14.01
C TYR A 602 6.09 3.88 -14.98
N GLU A 603 4.94 3.40 -14.52
CA GLU A 603 3.77 3.24 -15.38
C GLU A 603 2.75 4.39 -15.27
N ALA A 604 2.95 5.35 -14.35
CA ALA A 604 2.04 6.47 -14.16
C ALA A 604 1.96 7.43 -15.35
N HIS A 605 0.86 8.17 -15.40
CA HIS A 605 0.61 9.24 -16.37
C HIS A 605 1.71 10.32 -16.36
N PHE A 606 1.94 10.95 -17.52
CA PHE A 606 2.82 12.11 -17.61
C PHE A 606 2.24 13.33 -16.91
N TYR A 607 0.92 13.55 -17.00
CA TYR A 607 0.25 14.67 -16.34
C TYR A 607 0.44 14.66 -14.81
N ASP A 608 -0.20 13.73 -14.09
CA ASP A 608 -0.03 13.56 -12.65
C ASP A 608 -0.61 12.23 -12.14
N PHE A 609 -0.21 11.85 -10.93
CA PHE A 609 -0.72 10.66 -10.22
C PHE A 609 -0.67 10.88 -8.70
N HIS A 610 -1.52 10.17 -7.97
CA HIS A 610 -1.62 10.33 -6.52
C HIS A 610 -0.29 9.98 -5.80
N PRO A 611 0.05 10.59 -4.64
CA PRO A 611 1.28 10.25 -3.93
C PRO A 611 1.15 9.03 -2.99
N PHE A 612 -0.04 8.46 -2.85
CA PHE A 612 -0.31 7.39 -1.87
C PHE A 612 -0.52 6.03 -2.54
N LEU A 613 0.29 5.04 -2.17
CA LEU A 613 0.04 3.64 -2.50
C LEU A 613 -1.21 3.18 -1.74
N THR A 614 -2.28 2.81 -2.44
CA THR A 614 -3.52 2.36 -1.82
C THR A 614 -3.41 0.88 -1.45
N VAL A 615 -2.67 0.60 -0.37
CA VAL A 615 -2.51 -0.73 0.22
C VAL A 615 -3.84 -1.18 0.82
N ARG A 616 -4.26 -2.41 0.49
CA ARG A 616 -5.55 -2.98 0.93
C ARG A 616 -5.41 -3.82 2.19
N GLU A 617 -4.26 -4.48 2.36
CA GLU A 617 -3.97 -5.39 3.44
C GLU A 617 -2.53 -5.20 3.93
N SER A 618 -2.35 -5.24 5.25
CA SER A 618 -1.05 -5.23 5.93
C SER A 618 -1.22 -6.02 7.24
N ARG A 619 -0.66 -5.56 8.37
CA ARG A 619 -0.79 -6.22 9.66
C ARG A 619 -2.21 -6.15 10.21
N LEU A 620 -2.72 -7.29 10.67
CA LEU A 620 -3.97 -7.44 11.40
C LEU A 620 -3.61 -7.73 12.86
N ILE A 621 -3.77 -6.75 13.74
CA ILE A 621 -3.27 -6.80 15.13
C ILE A 621 -4.14 -7.75 15.97
N GLU A 622 -3.53 -8.62 16.77
CA GLU A 622 -4.28 -9.53 17.66
C GLU A 622 -4.91 -8.76 18.84
N GLY A 623 -6.25 -8.70 18.83
CA GLY A 623 -7.07 -8.06 19.85
C GLY A 623 -7.72 -9.05 20.82
N MET A 624 -8.55 -8.52 21.72
CA MET A 624 -9.33 -9.31 22.69
C MET A 624 -10.38 -10.22 22.03
N HIS A 625 -10.80 -9.90 20.80
CA HIS A 625 -11.55 -10.78 19.90
C HIS A 625 -10.92 -10.69 18.51
N VAL A 626 -10.78 -11.83 17.81
CA VAL A 626 -10.35 -11.87 16.41
C VAL A 626 -11.59 -12.17 15.57
N LEU A 627 -12.12 -11.15 14.90
CA LEU A 627 -13.27 -11.32 14.00
C LEU A 627 -12.88 -12.25 12.85
N ASN A 628 -13.59 -13.36 12.67
CA ASN A 628 -13.23 -14.39 11.70
C ASN A 628 -14.36 -14.65 10.69
N LEU A 629 -14.11 -15.47 9.67
CA LEU A 629 -15.10 -15.77 8.62
C LEU A 629 -16.39 -16.42 9.15
N TYR A 630 -16.35 -17.20 10.23
CA TYR A 630 -17.59 -17.73 10.82
C TYR A 630 -18.43 -16.62 11.45
N ASP A 631 -17.80 -15.68 12.15
CA ASP A 631 -18.51 -14.54 12.72
C ASP A 631 -19.26 -13.76 11.61
N VAL A 632 -18.58 -13.56 10.49
CA VAL A 632 -19.10 -12.91 9.27
C VAL A 632 -20.26 -13.71 8.66
N ALA A 633 -20.04 -14.99 8.36
CA ALA A 633 -21.00 -15.81 7.62
C ALA A 633 -22.26 -16.14 8.44
N GLU A 634 -22.13 -16.29 9.77
CA GLU A 634 -23.24 -16.51 10.68
C GLU A 634 -23.94 -15.21 11.13
N LYS A 635 -23.44 -14.04 10.71
CA LYS A 635 -23.94 -12.71 11.15
C LYS A 635 -24.01 -12.63 12.67
N THR A 636 -22.91 -13.02 13.33
CA THR A 636 -22.84 -13.15 14.78
C THR A 636 -23.18 -11.81 15.44
N HIS A 637 -24.03 -11.86 16.46
CA HIS A 637 -24.38 -10.69 17.25
C HIS A 637 -23.52 -10.59 18.51
N PHE A 638 -22.89 -9.43 18.70
CA PHE A 638 -22.01 -9.15 19.83
C PHE A 638 -22.63 -8.13 20.78
N LYS A 639 -22.61 -8.44 22.09
CA LYS A 639 -23.09 -7.51 23.13
C LYS A 639 -22.33 -6.18 23.12
N ASP A 640 -21.05 -6.24 22.75
CA ASP A 640 -20.14 -5.11 22.67
C ASP A 640 -19.99 -4.55 21.24
N VAL A 641 -21.01 -4.69 20.38
CA VAL A 641 -20.99 -4.11 19.01
C VAL A 641 -20.79 -2.60 19.04
N ILE A 642 -19.82 -2.10 18.27
CA ILE A 642 -19.54 -0.66 18.15
C ILE A 642 -19.72 -0.12 16.74
N ALA A 643 -19.65 -0.97 15.71
CA ALA A 643 -19.85 -0.55 14.33
C ALA A 643 -20.39 -1.70 13.48
N LEU A 644 -20.97 -1.34 12.33
CA LEU A 644 -21.37 -2.27 11.29
C LEU A 644 -20.48 -2.06 10.06
N ALA A 645 -20.19 -3.16 9.36
CA ALA A 645 -19.58 -3.10 8.04
C ALA A 645 -20.37 -3.93 7.03
N SER A 646 -20.31 -3.59 5.75
CA SER A 646 -21.03 -4.32 4.70
C SER A 646 -20.21 -4.45 3.44
N SER A 647 -20.11 -5.67 2.90
CA SER A 647 -19.47 -5.98 1.62
C SER A 647 -19.86 -7.37 1.12
N ASP A 648 -19.51 -7.66 -0.13
CA ASP A 648 -19.28 -9.01 -0.64
C ASP A 648 -17.87 -9.53 -0.24
N PHE A 649 -17.60 -10.81 -0.56
CA PHE A 649 -16.25 -11.38 -0.47
C PHE A 649 -15.35 -10.82 -1.58
N ASP A 650 -14.56 -9.81 -1.26
CA ASP A 650 -13.71 -9.07 -2.21
C ASP A 650 -12.21 -9.26 -1.91
N PRO A 651 -11.60 -10.37 -2.39
CA PRO A 651 -10.21 -10.70 -2.07
C PRO A 651 -9.17 -9.86 -2.82
N HIS A 652 -9.53 -9.17 -3.92
CA HIS A 652 -8.56 -8.50 -4.80
C HIS A 652 -7.31 -9.36 -5.12
N ASN A 653 -7.53 -10.67 -5.22
CA ASN A 653 -6.58 -11.74 -5.50
C ASN A 653 -7.40 -12.99 -5.88
N VAL A 654 -6.75 -14.07 -6.30
CA VAL A 654 -7.43 -15.37 -6.48
C VAL A 654 -7.75 -15.94 -5.10
N GLY A 655 -9.01 -16.35 -4.89
CA GLY A 655 -9.42 -17.00 -3.63
C GLY A 655 -8.58 -18.24 -3.34
N SER A 656 -7.80 -18.20 -2.25
CA SER A 656 -6.81 -19.23 -1.91
C SER A 656 -7.16 -20.06 -0.67
N SER A 657 -8.18 -19.65 0.10
CA SER A 657 -8.64 -20.36 1.29
C SER A 657 -9.32 -21.68 0.95
N GLU A 658 -9.36 -22.61 1.91
CA GLU A 658 -10.12 -23.85 1.79
C GLU A 658 -11.58 -23.61 1.37
N PHE A 659 -12.23 -22.56 1.88
CA PHE A 659 -13.58 -22.16 1.47
C PHE A 659 -13.64 -21.80 -0.02
N SER A 660 -12.72 -21.00 -0.54
CA SER A 660 -12.68 -20.66 -1.96
C SER A 660 -12.38 -21.88 -2.83
N LYS A 661 -11.45 -22.74 -2.40
CA LYS A 661 -11.08 -23.97 -3.12
C LYS A 661 -12.24 -24.94 -3.27
N CYS A 662 -13.03 -25.11 -2.20
CA CYS A 662 -14.24 -25.94 -2.21
C CYS A 662 -15.45 -25.24 -2.85
N GLY A 663 -15.30 -24.02 -3.37
CA GLY A 663 -16.36 -23.25 -4.01
C GLY A 663 -17.42 -22.73 -3.05
N PHE A 664 -17.10 -22.63 -1.76
CA PHE A 664 -17.96 -22.11 -0.71
C PHE A 664 -17.87 -20.61 -0.53
N LEU A 665 -16.78 -19.97 -0.98
CA LEU A 665 -16.58 -18.53 -0.85
C LEU A 665 -15.79 -18.03 -2.06
N LEU A 666 -16.51 -17.60 -3.09
CA LEU A 666 -15.92 -17.19 -4.36
C LEU A 666 -15.92 -15.67 -4.47
N PRO A 667 -14.99 -15.06 -5.23
CA PRO A 667 -14.95 -13.61 -5.41
C PRO A 667 -16.32 -13.04 -5.80
N HIS A 668 -16.72 -11.98 -5.10
CA HIS A 668 -17.99 -11.26 -5.25
C HIS A 668 -19.26 -12.05 -4.86
N SER A 669 -19.12 -13.12 -4.08
CA SER A 669 -20.25 -13.80 -3.42
C SER A 669 -20.53 -13.22 -2.01
N ASN A 670 -21.62 -13.65 -1.38
CA ASN A 670 -21.93 -13.36 0.03
C ASN A 670 -21.99 -11.86 0.36
N ASP A 671 -22.96 -11.13 -0.18
CA ASP A 671 -23.23 -9.75 0.27
C ASP A 671 -23.81 -9.76 1.70
N LEU A 672 -23.02 -9.33 2.67
CA LEU A 672 -23.31 -9.46 4.10
C LEU A 672 -23.01 -8.17 4.85
N THR A 673 -23.84 -7.89 5.86
CA THR A 673 -23.53 -6.90 6.90
C THR A 673 -23.06 -7.62 8.15
N VAL A 674 -21.94 -7.16 8.71
CA VAL A 674 -21.22 -7.76 9.84
C VAL A 674 -21.09 -6.77 10.98
N GLU A 675 -21.09 -7.28 12.21
CA GLU A 675 -20.87 -6.49 13.42
C GLU A 675 -19.38 -6.49 13.80
N ILE A 676 -18.88 -5.32 14.19
CA ILE A 676 -17.52 -5.15 14.72
C ILE A 676 -17.64 -4.90 16.23
N PRO A 677 -17.21 -5.85 17.09
CA PRO A 677 -17.22 -5.67 18.54
C PRO A 677 -16.06 -4.80 19.04
N TYR A 678 -16.25 -4.15 20.19
CA TYR A 678 -15.25 -3.32 20.86
C TYR A 678 -13.93 -4.07 21.07
N ARG A 679 -14.01 -5.34 21.46
CA ARG A 679 -12.82 -6.18 21.67
C ARG A 679 -11.94 -6.36 20.42
N CYS A 680 -12.42 -6.05 19.21
CA CYS A 680 -11.59 -6.05 18.00
C CYS A 680 -10.63 -4.85 17.90
N ILE A 681 -10.93 -3.75 18.59
CA ILE A 681 -10.07 -2.55 18.58
C ILE A 681 -9.13 -2.47 19.79
N VAL A 682 -9.26 -3.40 20.74
CA VAL A 682 -8.43 -3.46 21.96
C VAL A 682 -7.35 -4.53 21.80
N PRO A 683 -6.05 -4.18 21.71
CA PRO A 683 -4.96 -5.14 21.63
C PRO A 683 -4.94 -6.09 22.83
N LYS A 684 -4.62 -7.36 22.57
CA LYS A 684 -4.61 -8.40 23.62
C LYS A 684 -3.49 -8.21 24.64
N SER A 685 -2.27 -7.93 24.15
CA SER A 685 -1.04 -7.92 24.94
C SER A 685 -0.56 -6.55 25.40
N LEU A 686 -1.18 -5.46 24.92
CA LEU A 686 -0.80 -4.08 25.22
C LEU A 686 -1.92 -3.35 25.96
N ASP A 687 -1.55 -2.33 26.72
CA ASP A 687 -2.48 -1.39 27.36
C ASP A 687 -2.28 0.03 26.81
N GLY A 688 -3.21 0.95 27.07
CA GLY A 688 -3.13 2.35 26.61
C GLY A 688 -3.26 2.56 25.09
N LEU A 689 -3.56 1.51 24.33
CA LEU A 689 -3.66 1.52 22.88
C LEU A 689 -5.04 1.06 22.39
N LEU A 690 -5.57 1.74 21.38
CA LEU A 690 -6.67 1.26 20.53
C LEU A 690 -6.21 1.17 19.07
N ILE A 691 -6.83 0.30 18.28
CA ILE A 691 -6.58 0.16 16.84
C ILE A 691 -7.79 0.66 16.07
N ALA A 692 -7.56 1.48 15.04
CA ALA A 692 -8.61 1.96 14.14
C ALA A 692 -8.25 1.71 12.67
N GLY A 693 -9.26 1.65 11.81
CA GLY A 693 -9.09 1.41 10.38
C GLY A 693 -8.97 -0.07 10.03
N ARG A 694 -8.12 -0.41 9.04
CA ARG A 694 -8.04 -1.78 8.51
C ARG A 694 -7.27 -2.75 9.40
N GLY A 695 -6.37 -2.24 10.25
CA GLY A 695 -5.48 -3.04 11.09
C GLY A 695 -6.12 -3.63 12.35
N ILE A 696 -7.43 -3.44 12.55
CA ILE A 696 -8.18 -4.01 13.68
C ILE A 696 -8.06 -5.54 13.73
N SER A 697 -8.43 -6.12 14.86
CA SER A 697 -8.31 -7.57 15.08
C SER A 697 -9.34 -8.38 14.30
N GLN A 698 -8.86 -9.03 13.25
CA GLN A 698 -9.65 -9.85 12.34
C GLN A 698 -8.75 -10.79 11.53
N THR A 699 -9.34 -11.81 10.92
CA THR A 699 -8.62 -12.74 10.03
C THR A 699 -8.54 -12.18 8.60
N HIS A 700 -7.63 -12.73 7.79
CA HIS A 700 -7.46 -12.38 6.37
C HIS A 700 -8.78 -12.46 5.59
N ASN A 701 -9.59 -13.50 5.83
CA ASN A 701 -10.87 -13.69 5.16
C ASN A 701 -11.96 -12.74 5.67
N ALA A 702 -11.99 -12.44 6.97
CA ALA A 702 -12.97 -11.53 7.55
C ALA A 702 -12.74 -10.07 7.11
N MET A 703 -11.49 -9.65 6.99
CA MET A 703 -11.11 -8.28 6.60
C MET A 703 -11.69 -7.84 5.25
N GLN A 704 -11.96 -8.80 4.36
CA GLN A 704 -12.57 -8.54 3.05
C GLN A 704 -13.96 -7.90 3.16
N PHE A 705 -14.64 -8.08 4.29
CA PHE A 705 -15.98 -7.55 4.56
C PHE A 705 -15.98 -6.22 5.34
N THR A 706 -14.88 -5.86 6.00
CA THR A 706 -14.84 -4.76 6.97
C THR A 706 -14.04 -3.55 6.51
N ARG A 707 -13.34 -3.63 5.36
CA ARG A 707 -12.41 -2.58 4.90
C ARG A 707 -13.06 -1.48 4.03
N MET A 708 -14.39 -1.43 3.92
CA MET A 708 -15.06 -0.41 3.10
C MET A 708 -14.95 0.97 3.75
N THR A 709 -14.75 1.98 2.91
CA THR A 709 -14.43 3.34 3.40
C THR A 709 -15.57 3.95 4.23
N ALA A 710 -16.83 3.68 3.88
CA ALA A 710 -17.98 4.16 4.66
C ALA A 710 -17.94 3.63 6.10
N ASP A 711 -17.58 2.36 6.27
CA ASP A 711 -17.57 1.67 7.55
C ASP A 711 -16.37 2.07 8.41
N ILE A 712 -15.18 2.17 7.80
CA ILE A 712 -13.95 2.64 8.45
C ILE A 712 -14.13 4.05 9.04
N LEU A 713 -14.85 4.93 8.34
CA LEU A 713 -15.14 6.29 8.79
C LEU A 713 -15.97 6.28 10.07
N VAL A 714 -17.04 5.48 10.10
CA VAL A 714 -17.93 5.35 11.27
C VAL A 714 -17.16 4.73 12.44
N LEU A 715 -16.48 3.61 12.21
CA LEU A 715 -15.65 2.95 13.22
C LEU A 715 -14.61 3.90 13.81
N GLY A 716 -13.95 4.70 12.96
CA GLY A 716 -12.98 5.72 13.40
C GLY A 716 -13.59 6.73 14.35
N TYR A 717 -14.75 7.32 14.00
CA TYR A 717 -15.42 8.30 14.84
C TYR A 717 -15.78 7.75 16.22
N LEU A 718 -16.39 6.55 16.25
CA LEU A 718 -16.82 5.91 17.49
C LEU A 718 -15.61 5.47 18.34
N THR A 719 -14.51 5.04 17.71
CA THR A 719 -13.23 4.77 18.39
C THR A 719 -12.67 6.04 19.05
N GLY A 720 -12.79 7.21 18.40
CA GLY A 720 -12.40 8.50 18.97
C GLY A 720 -13.20 8.89 20.22
N GLN A 721 -14.52 8.64 20.19
CA GLN A 721 -15.40 8.89 21.34
C GLN A 721 -15.03 7.98 22.53
N ILE A 722 -14.73 6.70 22.26
CA ILE A 722 -14.22 5.76 23.28
C ILE A 722 -12.87 6.25 23.83
N ALA A 723 -11.93 6.65 22.96
CA ALA A 723 -10.61 7.12 23.39
C ALA A 723 -10.69 8.34 24.32
N ALA A 724 -11.62 9.27 24.05
CA ALA A 724 -11.88 10.39 24.94
C ALA A 724 -12.41 9.94 26.30
N ASP A 725 -13.41 9.06 26.34
CA ASP A 725 -13.99 8.57 27.61
C ASP A 725 -12.95 7.79 28.44
N LEU A 726 -12.09 6.99 27.79
CA LEU A 726 -10.95 6.33 28.44
C LEU A 726 -9.99 7.33 29.06
N ALA A 727 -9.63 8.40 28.34
CA ALA A 727 -8.73 9.44 28.84
C ALA A 727 -9.35 10.22 30.02
N TRP A 728 -10.64 10.54 29.95
CA TRP A 728 -11.35 11.25 31.02
C TRP A 728 -11.53 10.42 32.29
N THR A 729 -11.77 9.11 32.13
CA THR A 729 -12.01 8.21 33.26
C THR A 729 -10.73 7.54 33.79
N ASN A 730 -9.62 7.65 33.06
CA ASN A 730 -8.37 6.94 33.32
C ASN A 730 -8.60 5.41 33.46
N THR A 731 -9.48 4.86 32.61
CA THR A 731 -9.81 3.44 32.58
C THR A 731 -8.92 2.72 31.57
N ARG A 732 -8.50 1.49 31.87
CA ARG A 732 -7.78 0.67 30.89
C ARG A 732 -8.75 0.25 29.77
N PRO A 733 -8.38 0.31 28.48
CA PRO A 733 -9.19 -0.21 27.37
C PRO A 733 -9.85 -1.57 27.65
N ARG A 734 -9.12 -2.51 28.27
CA ARG A 734 -9.64 -3.86 28.59
C ARG A 734 -10.73 -3.91 29.67
N ASP A 735 -10.87 -2.86 30.47
CA ASP A 735 -11.84 -2.77 31.56
C ASP A 735 -13.03 -1.85 31.23
N PHE A 736 -13.06 -1.25 30.04
CA PHE A 736 -14.05 -0.26 29.66
C PHE A 736 -15.37 -0.91 29.22
N ASP A 737 -16.48 -0.41 29.76
CA ASP A 737 -17.84 -0.81 29.38
C ASP A 737 -18.42 0.17 28.35
N VAL A 738 -18.68 -0.31 27.15
CA VAL A 738 -19.21 0.49 26.02
C VAL A 738 -20.72 0.72 26.09
N SER A 739 -21.44 0.15 27.06
CA SER A 739 -22.90 0.12 27.09
C SER A 739 -23.56 1.52 27.09
N ASP A 740 -22.97 2.49 27.80
CA ASP A 740 -23.47 3.87 27.80
C ASP A 740 -23.38 4.52 26.42
N LEU A 741 -22.23 4.33 25.75
CA LEU A 741 -22.00 4.83 24.40
C LEU A 741 -22.91 4.13 23.38
N GLN A 742 -23.13 2.83 23.51
CA GLN A 742 -24.04 2.11 22.60
C GLN A 742 -25.47 2.65 22.69
N ARG A 743 -25.98 2.96 23.90
CA ARG A 743 -27.28 3.64 24.09
C ARG A 743 -27.32 4.97 23.36
N GLU A 744 -26.32 5.82 23.59
CA GLU A 744 -26.20 7.13 22.94
C GLU A 744 -26.20 7.01 21.41
N TRP A 745 -25.39 6.09 20.87
CA TRP A 745 -25.26 5.88 19.43
C TRP A 745 -26.51 5.29 18.80
N ALA A 746 -27.28 4.46 19.50
CA ALA A 746 -28.56 3.97 19.04
C ALA A 746 -29.61 5.09 18.95
N ASP A 747 -29.66 5.97 19.95
CA ASP A 747 -30.54 7.15 19.97
C ASP A 747 -30.21 8.13 18.83
N LEU A 748 -28.93 8.26 18.48
CA LEU A 748 -28.43 9.07 17.35
C LEU A 748 -28.59 8.37 15.99
N GLY A 749 -28.96 7.09 15.96
CA GLY A 749 -29.09 6.29 14.72
C GLY A 749 -27.75 5.90 14.08
N TYR A 750 -26.67 5.86 14.87
CA TYR A 750 -25.35 5.39 14.47
C TYR A 750 -25.22 3.87 14.66
N LEU A 751 -25.92 3.32 15.64
CA LEU A 751 -26.18 1.90 15.81
C LEU A 751 -27.67 1.57 15.58
N PRO A 752 -28.01 0.34 15.18
CA PRO A 752 -29.40 -0.13 15.14
C PRO A 752 -30.08 -0.04 16.51
N LYS A 753 -31.41 0.14 16.55
CA LYS A 753 -32.17 0.20 17.81
C LYS A 753 -32.19 -1.10 18.59
N ASP A 754 -32.02 -2.23 17.90
CA ASP A 754 -32.00 -3.58 18.45
C ASP A 754 -30.57 -4.08 18.70
N TYR A 755 -29.60 -3.19 18.89
CA TYR A 755 -28.21 -3.55 19.18
C TYR A 755 -28.04 -4.30 20.51
N ASP A 756 -28.99 -4.16 21.44
CA ASP A 756 -28.97 -4.77 22.78
C ASP A 756 -29.68 -6.13 22.83
N ARG A 757 -30.09 -6.65 21.67
CA ARG A 757 -30.68 -7.98 21.57
C ARG A 757 -29.74 -9.01 22.21
N PRO A 758 -30.25 -10.10 22.80
CA PRO A 758 -29.39 -11.10 23.39
C PRO A 758 -28.34 -11.57 22.38
N SER A 759 -27.06 -11.55 22.75
CA SER A 759 -26.03 -12.19 21.93
C SER A 759 -26.48 -13.60 21.63
N ASN A 760 -26.53 -13.91 20.34
CA ASN A 760 -26.89 -15.24 19.92
C ASN A 760 -25.75 -16.14 20.38
N GLU A 761 -26.06 -17.13 21.23
CA GLU A 761 -25.18 -18.29 21.32
C GLU A 761 -24.94 -18.78 19.90
N ASP A 762 -23.69 -19.15 19.60
CA ASP A 762 -23.33 -19.64 18.29
C ASP A 762 -24.16 -20.88 17.97
N LYS A 763 -25.23 -20.67 17.19
CA LYS A 763 -26.26 -21.68 16.91
C LYS A 763 -25.67 -22.91 16.25
N ARG A 764 -24.52 -22.77 15.58
CA ARG A 764 -23.80 -23.89 14.97
C ARG A 764 -23.45 -24.98 15.98
N PHE A 765 -23.38 -24.67 17.28
CA PHE A 765 -23.11 -25.64 18.34
C PHE A 765 -24.38 -26.28 18.94
N GLN A 766 -25.59 -25.83 18.58
CA GLN A 766 -26.86 -26.35 19.05
C GLN A 766 -27.25 -27.62 18.28
N GLU A 767 -27.74 -28.63 19.00
CA GLU A 767 -28.08 -29.94 18.40
C GLU A 767 -29.21 -29.83 17.37
N ASP A 768 -30.25 -29.05 17.66
CA ASP A 768 -31.37 -28.83 16.73
C ASP A 768 -30.91 -28.16 15.43
N GLU A 769 -30.06 -27.13 15.50
CA GLU A 769 -29.53 -26.43 14.32
C GLU A 769 -28.67 -27.36 13.45
N ILE A 770 -27.79 -28.15 14.08
CA ILE A 770 -26.97 -29.16 13.38
C ILE A 770 -27.87 -30.15 12.65
N ASN A 771 -28.87 -30.70 13.35
CA ASN A 771 -29.82 -31.64 12.78
C ASN A 771 -30.62 -31.00 11.63
N THR A 772 -31.09 -29.76 11.77
CA THR A 772 -31.82 -29.05 10.72
C THR A 772 -30.97 -28.86 9.46
N ARG A 773 -29.75 -28.31 9.58
CA ARG A 773 -28.89 -28.08 8.39
C ARG A 773 -28.57 -29.39 7.66
N ILE A 774 -28.29 -30.46 8.41
CA ILE A 774 -27.97 -31.77 7.83
C ILE A 774 -29.21 -32.46 7.26
N ALA A 775 -30.38 -32.33 7.91
CA ALA A 775 -31.64 -32.87 7.40
C ALA A 775 -32.00 -32.22 6.07
N GLU A 776 -31.91 -30.91 5.97
CA GLU A 776 -32.15 -30.16 4.74
C GLU A 776 -31.16 -30.57 3.62
N LEU A 777 -29.88 -30.77 3.96
CA LEU A 777 -28.89 -31.33 3.04
C LEU A 777 -29.30 -32.73 2.53
N SER A 778 -29.84 -33.56 3.43
CA SER A 778 -30.33 -34.92 3.12
C SER A 778 -31.62 -34.94 2.29
N GLU A 779 -32.27 -33.80 2.08
CA GLU A 779 -33.39 -33.66 1.14
C GLU A 779 -32.93 -33.24 -0.27
N GLY A 780 -31.61 -33.21 -0.53
CA GLY A 780 -31.05 -32.84 -1.82
C GLY A 780 -30.85 -31.33 -2.02
N LYS A 781 -31.00 -30.51 -0.98
CA LYS A 781 -30.88 -29.05 -1.04
C LYS A 781 -29.40 -28.62 -1.04
N ARG A 782 -28.91 -28.21 -2.21
CA ARG A 782 -27.48 -27.97 -2.47
C ARG A 782 -26.88 -26.81 -1.67
N GLU A 783 -27.67 -25.79 -1.38
CA GLU A 783 -27.21 -24.64 -0.58
C GLU A 783 -26.75 -25.05 0.82
N PHE A 784 -27.30 -26.13 1.37
CA PHE A 784 -26.95 -26.59 2.71
C PHE A 784 -25.58 -27.24 2.80
N LEU A 785 -24.90 -27.49 1.67
CA LEU A 785 -23.51 -27.95 1.70
C LEU A 785 -22.60 -26.84 2.28
N TYR A 786 -22.83 -25.59 1.89
CA TYR A 786 -22.14 -24.44 2.46
C TYR A 786 -22.56 -24.20 3.92
N GLU A 787 -23.85 -24.31 4.25
CA GLU A 787 -24.34 -24.20 5.63
C GLU A 787 -23.71 -25.24 6.56
N CYS A 788 -23.60 -26.48 6.12
CA CYS A 788 -22.98 -27.57 6.87
C CYS A 788 -21.47 -27.40 7.03
N SER A 789 -20.78 -26.79 6.04
CA SER A 789 -19.33 -26.56 6.12
C SER A 789 -18.90 -25.69 7.30
N ARG A 790 -19.84 -24.89 7.84
CA ARG A 790 -19.60 -24.01 8.98
C ARG A 790 -19.84 -24.69 10.33
N LEU A 791 -20.45 -25.87 10.37
CA LEU A 791 -20.74 -26.57 11.63
C LEU A 791 -19.44 -27.03 12.34
N PRO A 792 -19.45 -27.15 13.69
CA PRO A 792 -18.32 -27.70 14.43
C PRO A 792 -18.08 -29.15 14.01
N LYS A 793 -16.86 -29.41 13.53
CA LYS A 793 -16.47 -30.71 12.95
C LYS A 793 -16.87 -31.89 13.84
N GLU A 794 -16.55 -31.81 15.12
CA GLU A 794 -16.74 -32.88 16.09
C GLU A 794 -18.22 -33.23 16.32
N LYS A 795 -19.13 -32.25 16.13
CA LYS A 795 -20.58 -32.45 16.28
C LYS A 795 -21.28 -32.78 14.97
N ALA A 796 -20.78 -32.27 13.85
CA ALA A 796 -21.38 -32.50 12.53
C ALA A 796 -21.17 -33.94 12.05
N ILE A 797 -19.97 -34.51 12.23
CA ILE A 797 -19.61 -35.83 11.68
C ILE A 797 -20.58 -36.95 12.13
N PRO A 798 -20.89 -37.16 13.42
CA PRO A 798 -21.78 -38.25 13.84
C PRO A 798 -23.18 -38.18 13.22
N VAL A 799 -23.72 -36.96 13.10
CA VAL A 799 -25.03 -36.71 12.51
C VAL A 799 -24.98 -36.95 10.99
N LEU A 800 -23.97 -36.40 10.31
CA LEU A 800 -23.76 -36.63 8.88
C LEU A 800 -23.64 -38.12 8.54
N LYS A 801 -22.88 -38.91 9.32
CA LYS A 801 -22.76 -40.37 9.11
C LYS A 801 -24.09 -41.10 9.32
N THR A 802 -24.90 -40.66 10.28
CA THR A 802 -26.23 -41.23 10.53
C THR A 802 -27.16 -41.00 9.34
N TYR A 803 -27.23 -39.77 8.82
CA TYR A 803 -28.03 -39.45 7.64
C TYR A 803 -27.50 -40.15 6.38
N TYR A 804 -26.17 -40.17 6.20
CA TYR A 804 -25.52 -40.84 5.07
C TYR A 804 -25.86 -42.33 5.01
N GLY A 805 -25.81 -43.02 6.15
CA GLY A 805 -26.14 -44.45 6.24
C GLY A 805 -27.62 -44.78 6.02
N LYS A 806 -28.53 -43.81 6.25
CA LYS A 806 -29.98 -43.96 6.06
C LYS A 806 -30.47 -43.51 4.68
N SER A 807 -29.68 -42.72 3.94
CA SER A 807 -30.10 -42.15 2.66
C SER A 807 -30.10 -43.20 1.56
N GLU A 808 -31.27 -43.38 0.94
CA GLU A 808 -31.46 -44.18 -0.28
C GLU A 808 -31.51 -43.32 -1.56
N ASP A 809 -31.73 -42.00 -1.44
CA ASP A 809 -31.62 -41.08 -2.58
C ASP A 809 -30.14 -40.78 -2.90
N GLU A 810 -29.73 -41.10 -4.12
CA GLU A 810 -28.36 -40.93 -4.60
C GLU A 810 -27.91 -39.46 -4.57
N LYS A 811 -28.81 -38.51 -4.87
CA LYS A 811 -28.46 -37.08 -4.85
C LYS A 811 -28.19 -36.57 -3.44
N ALA A 812 -29.09 -36.88 -2.50
CA ALA A 812 -28.89 -36.58 -1.09
C ALA A 812 -27.63 -37.25 -0.53
N LYS A 813 -27.41 -38.52 -0.87
CA LYS A 813 -26.27 -39.30 -0.39
C LYS A 813 -24.93 -38.72 -0.87
N LEU A 814 -24.86 -38.26 -2.12
CA LEU A 814 -23.71 -37.55 -2.66
C LEU A 814 -23.45 -36.22 -1.93
N LEU A 815 -24.49 -35.43 -1.63
CA LEU A 815 -24.31 -34.18 -0.87
C LEU A 815 -23.81 -34.43 0.55
N LEU A 816 -24.33 -35.47 1.23
CA LEU A 816 -23.85 -35.89 2.54
C LEU A 816 -22.39 -36.37 2.49
N ALA A 817 -21.99 -37.13 1.47
CA ALA A 817 -20.60 -37.51 1.23
C ALA A 817 -19.69 -36.28 1.06
N LYS A 818 -20.13 -35.27 0.30
CA LYS A 818 -19.39 -34.02 0.14
C LYS A 818 -19.22 -33.25 1.45
N ALA A 819 -20.24 -33.20 2.30
CA ALA A 819 -20.14 -32.58 3.62
C ALA A 819 -19.19 -33.36 4.55
N LEU A 820 -19.23 -34.69 4.52
CA LEU A 820 -18.27 -35.55 5.22
C LEU A 820 -16.83 -35.29 4.74
N ALA A 821 -16.64 -35.18 3.42
CA ALA A 821 -15.34 -34.91 2.81
C ALA A 821 -14.74 -33.57 3.27
N TRP A 822 -15.54 -32.50 3.37
CA TRP A 822 -15.11 -31.22 3.93
C TRP A 822 -14.50 -31.36 5.34
N PHE A 823 -15.09 -32.21 6.18
CA PHE A 823 -14.59 -32.47 7.52
C PHE A 823 -13.43 -33.48 7.59
N GLY A 824 -13.00 -34.00 6.43
CA GLY A 824 -11.88 -34.93 6.32
C GLY A 824 -12.28 -36.41 6.42
N GLU A 825 -13.57 -36.74 6.35
CA GLU A 825 -14.04 -38.13 6.34
C GLU A 825 -14.06 -38.67 4.90
N SER A 826 -13.70 -39.94 4.71
CA SER A 826 -13.66 -40.58 3.39
C SER A 826 -14.94 -41.34 3.02
N ASP A 827 -15.94 -41.33 3.91
CA ASP A 827 -17.24 -41.96 3.70
C ASP A 827 -17.90 -41.40 2.43
N GLY A 828 -18.17 -42.27 1.45
CA GLY A 828 -18.80 -41.88 0.19
C GLY A 828 -17.87 -41.23 -0.84
N ASN A 829 -16.55 -41.28 -0.65
CA ASN A 829 -15.58 -40.78 -1.65
C ASN A 829 -15.81 -41.34 -3.05
N VAL A 830 -16.20 -42.62 -3.15
CA VAL A 830 -16.53 -43.26 -4.44
C VAL A 830 -17.60 -42.49 -5.20
N LEU A 831 -18.64 -41.97 -4.51
CA LEU A 831 -19.70 -41.18 -5.15
C LEU A 831 -19.18 -39.84 -5.68
N ILE A 832 -18.27 -39.20 -4.93
CA ILE A 832 -17.65 -37.94 -5.35
C ILE A 832 -16.70 -38.18 -6.54
N GLU A 833 -15.97 -39.30 -6.53
CA GLU A 833 -15.08 -39.74 -7.61
C GLU A 833 -15.86 -40.06 -8.89
N GLU A 834 -16.98 -40.78 -8.78
CA GLU A 834 -17.89 -41.09 -9.90
C GLU A 834 -18.47 -39.81 -10.52
N GLU A 835 -19.04 -38.90 -9.72
CA GLU A 835 -19.55 -37.61 -10.22
C GLU A 835 -18.43 -36.79 -10.87
N LEU A 836 -17.23 -36.77 -10.26
CA LEU A 836 -16.08 -36.06 -10.79
C LEU A 836 -15.64 -36.60 -12.16
N GLN A 837 -15.56 -37.92 -12.31
CA GLN A 837 -15.18 -38.57 -13.56
C GLN A 837 -16.23 -38.31 -14.64
N GLU A 838 -17.52 -38.48 -14.33
CA GLU A 838 -18.62 -38.21 -15.27
C GLU A 838 -18.61 -36.76 -15.77
N MET A 839 -18.48 -35.80 -14.85
CA MET A 839 -18.43 -34.38 -15.20
C MET A 839 -17.20 -34.03 -16.04
N PHE A 840 -16.04 -34.59 -15.69
CA PHE A 840 -14.82 -34.30 -16.43
C PHE A 840 -14.86 -34.91 -17.84
N ASP A 841 -15.40 -36.12 -18.00
CA ASP A 841 -15.61 -36.73 -19.32
C ASP A 841 -16.62 -35.91 -20.16
N GLN A 842 -17.67 -35.39 -19.52
CA GLN A 842 -18.60 -34.47 -20.16
C GLN A 842 -17.89 -33.16 -20.58
N GLU A 843 -17.09 -32.56 -19.70
CA GLU A 843 -16.31 -31.34 -19.97
C GLU A 843 -15.32 -31.55 -21.14
N GLN A 844 -14.63 -32.69 -21.19
CA GLN A 844 -13.72 -33.05 -22.28
C GLN A 844 -14.47 -33.25 -23.61
N LYS A 845 -15.67 -33.84 -23.58
CA LYS A 845 -16.49 -34.09 -24.76
C LYS A 845 -17.11 -32.81 -25.33
N GLU A 846 -17.65 -31.96 -24.46
CA GLU A 846 -18.28 -30.70 -24.83
C GLU A 846 -17.23 -29.65 -25.24
N GLY A 847 -16.04 -29.74 -24.64
CA GLY A 847 -14.97 -28.77 -24.83
C GLY A 847 -15.34 -27.40 -24.27
N TYR A 848 -14.43 -26.45 -24.43
CA TYR A 848 -14.68 -25.06 -24.07
C TYR A 848 -14.74 -24.18 -25.33
N PRO A 849 -15.57 -23.13 -25.31
CA PRO A 849 -15.44 -22.07 -26.29
C PRO A 849 -13.99 -21.56 -26.31
N GLY A 850 -13.42 -21.34 -27.49
CA GLY A 850 -12.07 -20.77 -27.61
C GLY A 850 -12.00 -19.42 -26.88
N GLY A 851 -11.08 -19.30 -25.92
CA GLY A 851 -10.96 -18.11 -25.07
C GLY A 851 -11.91 -18.06 -23.88
N TYR A 852 -12.41 -19.21 -23.40
CA TYR A 852 -13.13 -19.31 -22.13
C TYR A 852 -12.35 -18.67 -20.98
N VAL A 853 -13.04 -17.95 -20.10
CA VAL A 853 -12.49 -17.52 -18.82
C VAL A 853 -13.54 -17.80 -17.77
N ASP A 854 -13.08 -18.32 -16.65
CA ASP A 854 -13.85 -18.30 -15.42
C ASP A 854 -14.39 -16.89 -15.17
N ASN A 855 -15.71 -16.76 -15.08
CA ASN A 855 -16.38 -15.48 -14.87
C ASN A 855 -17.19 -15.53 -13.58
N TYR A 856 -16.70 -14.83 -12.57
CA TYR A 856 -17.37 -14.65 -11.30
C TYR A 856 -18.67 -13.83 -11.41
N ASP A 857 -18.93 -13.14 -12.52
CA ASP A 857 -20.19 -12.39 -12.71
C ASP A 857 -21.42 -13.31 -12.66
N PHE A 858 -21.32 -14.58 -13.06
CA PHE A 858 -22.44 -15.53 -12.98
C PHE A 858 -22.81 -15.87 -11.53
N ILE A 859 -21.89 -15.69 -10.59
CA ILE A 859 -22.05 -16.01 -9.17
C ILE A 859 -22.14 -14.77 -8.27
N ARG A 860 -22.00 -13.56 -8.83
CA ARG A 860 -22.03 -12.30 -8.09
C ARG A 860 -23.37 -12.12 -7.36
N GLY A 861 -23.31 -11.70 -6.09
CA GLY A 861 -24.49 -11.35 -5.30
C GLY A 861 -25.41 -12.53 -4.94
N ARG A 862 -24.95 -13.78 -5.10
CA ARG A 862 -25.73 -14.94 -4.68
C ARG A 862 -25.69 -15.08 -3.16
N GLU A 863 -26.86 -15.19 -2.52
CA GLU A 863 -27.00 -15.45 -1.08
C GLU A 863 -26.66 -16.92 -0.71
N LYS A 864 -26.79 -17.87 -1.64
CA LYS A 864 -26.84 -19.32 -1.34
C LYS A 864 -25.66 -20.17 -1.85
N ASN A 865 -24.57 -19.59 -2.37
CA ASN A 865 -23.35 -20.29 -2.84
C ASN A 865 -23.57 -21.62 -3.61
N VAL A 866 -24.63 -21.70 -4.42
CA VAL A 866 -24.91 -22.87 -5.25
C VAL A 866 -24.12 -22.75 -6.55
N LEU A 867 -23.23 -23.72 -6.79
CA LEU A 867 -22.40 -23.77 -7.99
C LEU A 867 -23.19 -24.28 -9.21
N GLU A 868 -23.01 -23.64 -10.36
CA GLU A 868 -23.61 -24.04 -11.63
C GLU A 868 -22.51 -24.34 -12.67
N GLY A 869 -22.87 -25.11 -13.69
CA GLY A 869 -21.92 -25.57 -14.72
C GLY A 869 -20.94 -26.62 -14.21
N LEU A 870 -20.12 -27.13 -15.14
CA LEU A 870 -19.16 -28.20 -14.87
C LEU A 870 -17.92 -27.68 -14.11
N PHE A 871 -17.36 -26.55 -14.54
CA PHE A 871 -16.05 -26.08 -14.10
C PHE A 871 -15.90 -26.01 -12.57
N TRP A 872 -16.80 -25.28 -11.89
CA TRP A 872 -16.76 -25.09 -10.45
C TRP A 872 -17.18 -26.32 -9.67
N ARG A 873 -18.09 -27.15 -10.20
CA ARG A 873 -18.49 -28.42 -9.55
C ARG A 873 -17.35 -29.45 -9.58
N ILE A 874 -16.62 -29.52 -10.69
CA ILE A 874 -15.40 -30.34 -10.80
C ILE A 874 -14.34 -29.81 -9.82
N ASN A 875 -14.09 -28.50 -9.80
CA ASN A 875 -13.13 -27.89 -8.87
C ASN A 875 -13.50 -28.16 -7.41
N GLN A 876 -14.79 -28.07 -7.06
CA GLN A 876 -15.30 -28.41 -5.72
C GLN A 876 -15.04 -29.88 -5.39
N ASN A 877 -15.31 -30.82 -6.29
CA ASN A 877 -15.07 -32.25 -6.06
C ASN A 877 -13.58 -32.56 -5.88
N ILE A 878 -12.70 -31.96 -6.71
CA ILE A 878 -11.23 -32.08 -6.53
C ILE A 878 -10.83 -31.60 -5.13
N ALA A 879 -11.29 -30.42 -4.72
CA ALA A 879 -10.93 -29.84 -3.43
C ALA A 879 -11.51 -30.63 -2.25
N LEU A 880 -12.76 -31.11 -2.32
CA LEU A 880 -13.36 -31.94 -1.28
C LEU A 880 -12.64 -33.27 -1.13
N LEU A 881 -12.26 -33.93 -2.23
CA LEU A 881 -11.45 -35.15 -2.16
C LEU A 881 -10.08 -34.88 -1.52
N ALA A 882 -9.47 -33.72 -1.78
CA ALA A 882 -8.23 -33.29 -1.14
C ALA A 882 -8.36 -33.13 0.40
N MET A 883 -9.53 -32.71 0.88
CA MET A 883 -9.80 -32.56 2.32
C MET A 883 -9.79 -33.90 3.06
N THR A 884 -10.12 -35.01 2.39
CA THR A 884 -10.25 -36.34 3.01
C THR A 884 -8.94 -37.02 3.37
N GLY A 885 -7.82 -36.62 2.75
CA GLY A 885 -6.55 -37.34 2.87
C GLY A 885 -6.53 -38.75 2.25
N SER A 886 -7.62 -39.20 1.60
CA SER A 886 -7.72 -40.53 1.00
C SER A 886 -6.98 -40.64 -0.33
N LYS A 887 -6.21 -41.73 -0.49
CA LYS A 887 -5.51 -42.06 -1.73
C LYS A 887 -6.40 -42.73 -2.79
N SER A 888 -7.67 -43.01 -2.49
CA SER A 888 -8.61 -43.69 -3.41
C SER A 888 -8.77 -42.94 -4.74
N SER A 889 -8.79 -41.62 -4.68
CA SER A 889 -9.04 -40.73 -5.82
C SER A 889 -7.80 -40.44 -6.68
N ILE A 890 -6.63 -41.01 -6.37
CA ILE A 890 -5.40 -40.80 -7.16
C ILE A 890 -5.61 -41.10 -8.66
N PRO A 891 -6.28 -42.19 -9.07
CA PRO A 891 -6.46 -42.48 -10.49
C PRO A 891 -7.26 -41.41 -11.24
N VAL A 892 -8.39 -40.95 -10.69
CA VAL A 892 -9.23 -39.90 -11.32
C VAL A 892 -8.51 -38.56 -11.35
N ILE A 893 -7.83 -38.18 -10.26
CA ILE A 893 -7.07 -36.93 -10.21
C ILE A 893 -5.88 -36.96 -11.18
N ARG A 894 -5.16 -38.09 -11.28
CA ARG A 894 -4.08 -38.26 -12.26
C ARG A 894 -4.61 -38.06 -13.68
N ASN A 895 -5.73 -38.69 -14.02
CA ASN A 895 -6.38 -38.53 -15.32
C ASN A 895 -6.70 -37.05 -15.62
N ILE A 896 -7.22 -36.31 -14.63
CA ILE A 896 -7.52 -34.88 -14.78
C ILE A 896 -6.25 -34.06 -14.97
N ILE A 897 -5.18 -34.29 -14.19
CA ILE A 897 -3.91 -33.56 -14.34
C ILE A 897 -3.33 -33.80 -15.74
N GLU A 898 -3.31 -35.05 -16.20
CA GLU A 898 -2.76 -35.43 -17.50
C GLU A 898 -3.51 -34.81 -18.68
N ASN A 899 -4.80 -34.51 -18.52
CA ASN A 899 -5.66 -33.91 -19.56
C ASN A 899 -5.96 -32.42 -19.33
N THR A 900 -5.42 -31.81 -18.27
CA THR A 900 -5.50 -30.36 -18.05
C THR A 900 -4.43 -29.64 -18.88
N THR A 901 -4.76 -28.44 -19.37
CA THR A 901 -3.84 -27.51 -20.05
C THR A 901 -4.00 -26.12 -19.43
N SER A 902 -3.29 -25.09 -19.91
CA SER A 902 -3.61 -23.71 -19.56
C SER A 902 -4.98 -23.24 -20.05
N GLY A 903 -5.50 -23.90 -21.11
CA GLY A 903 -6.65 -23.44 -21.88
C GLY A 903 -6.33 -22.32 -22.89
N GLY A 904 -5.05 -21.93 -23.01
CA GLY A 904 -4.58 -20.83 -23.85
C GLY A 904 -3.95 -19.70 -23.04
N GLY A 905 -3.61 -18.61 -23.72
CA GLY A 905 -3.07 -17.40 -23.08
C GLY A 905 -4.12 -16.62 -22.30
N VAL A 906 -3.66 -15.57 -21.61
CA VAL A 906 -4.54 -14.62 -20.90
C VAL A 906 -5.59 -14.06 -21.85
N VAL A 907 -6.85 -14.11 -21.44
CA VAL A 907 -7.97 -13.63 -22.25
C VAL A 907 -8.23 -12.15 -21.99
N ASN A 908 -8.33 -11.37 -23.06
CA ASN A 908 -8.67 -9.95 -22.98
C ASN A 908 -10.17 -9.79 -22.68
N ARG A 909 -10.51 -8.90 -21.73
CA ARG A 909 -11.90 -8.54 -21.41
C ARG A 909 -12.34 -7.35 -22.26
N THR A 910 -13.65 -7.16 -22.40
CA THR A 910 -14.24 -6.13 -23.29
C THR A 910 -14.19 -4.70 -22.74
N ASN A 911 -13.86 -4.51 -21.45
CA ASN A 911 -13.81 -3.19 -20.79
C ASN A 911 -12.42 -2.95 -20.16
N ASP A 912 -11.92 -1.71 -20.30
CA ASP A 912 -10.68 -1.20 -19.73
C ASP A 912 -10.55 -1.41 -18.21
N TYR A 913 -11.65 -1.33 -17.45
CA TYR A 913 -11.63 -1.63 -16.02
C TYR A 913 -11.10 -3.04 -15.74
N PHE A 914 -11.66 -4.05 -16.40
CA PHE A 914 -11.23 -5.43 -16.24
C PHE A 914 -9.83 -5.66 -16.84
N ASN A 915 -9.49 -4.97 -17.93
CA ASN A 915 -8.14 -5.03 -18.49
C ASN A 915 -7.08 -4.29 -17.65
N GLY A 916 -7.46 -3.44 -16.70
CA GLY A 916 -6.57 -2.78 -15.75
C GLY A 916 -6.24 -3.61 -14.51
N ARG A 917 -7.09 -4.60 -14.20
CA ARG A 917 -6.97 -5.49 -13.03
C ARG A 917 -6.07 -6.68 -13.32
N ILE A 918 -4.95 -6.79 -12.61
CA ILE A 918 -3.99 -7.89 -12.79
C ILE A 918 -4.53 -9.23 -12.29
N ASP A 919 -5.37 -9.22 -11.26
CA ASP A 919 -6.02 -10.41 -10.69
C ASP A 919 -7.04 -11.07 -11.62
N LEU A 920 -7.47 -10.35 -12.66
CA LEU A 920 -8.37 -10.86 -13.69
C LEU A 920 -7.63 -11.27 -14.97
N LYS A 921 -6.32 -11.05 -15.04
CA LYS A 921 -5.44 -11.45 -16.15
C LYS A 921 -4.81 -12.81 -15.90
N ILE A 922 -5.67 -13.80 -15.70
CA ILE A 922 -5.28 -15.19 -15.50
C ILE A 922 -5.58 -16.03 -16.74
N ILE A 923 -4.93 -17.18 -16.83
CA ILE A 923 -5.21 -18.19 -17.86
C ILE A 923 -6.57 -18.86 -17.61
N PRO A 924 -7.24 -19.38 -18.64
CA PRO A 924 -8.57 -20.00 -18.53
C PRO A 924 -8.73 -21.02 -17.41
N PHE A 925 -7.74 -21.90 -17.22
CA PHE A 925 -7.80 -22.99 -16.24
C PHE A 925 -6.97 -22.75 -14.98
N TYR A 926 -6.71 -21.48 -14.64
CA TYR A 926 -5.96 -21.11 -13.43
C TYR A 926 -6.51 -21.79 -12.17
N ASN A 927 -7.80 -21.64 -11.88
CA ASN A 927 -8.43 -22.21 -10.68
C ASN A 927 -8.45 -23.75 -10.69
N ARG A 928 -8.57 -24.40 -11.86
CA ARG A 928 -8.48 -25.86 -12.00
C ARG A 928 -7.09 -26.33 -11.59
N ILE A 929 -6.05 -25.75 -12.16
CA ILE A 929 -4.65 -26.11 -11.86
C ILE A 929 -4.32 -25.82 -10.39
N HIS A 930 -4.79 -24.68 -9.89
CA HIS A 930 -4.60 -24.28 -8.49
C HIS A 930 -5.33 -25.25 -7.52
N ASN A 931 -6.48 -25.82 -7.89
CA ASN A 931 -7.16 -26.88 -7.11
C ASN A 931 -6.47 -28.25 -7.23
N LEU A 932 -5.89 -28.57 -8.39
CA LEU A 932 -5.06 -29.77 -8.54
C LEU A 932 -3.81 -29.69 -7.67
N CYS A 933 -3.17 -28.52 -7.57
CA CYS A 933 -2.07 -28.29 -6.62
C CYS A 933 -2.54 -28.47 -5.18
N PHE A 934 -3.70 -27.92 -4.81
CA PHE A 934 -4.29 -28.12 -3.48
C PHE A 934 -4.51 -29.60 -3.14
N TYR A 935 -4.97 -30.42 -4.10
CA TYR A 935 -5.03 -31.87 -3.94
C TYR A 935 -3.65 -32.49 -3.76
N GLY A 936 -2.72 -32.22 -4.67
CA GLY A 936 -1.38 -32.80 -4.65
C GLY A 936 -0.54 -32.38 -3.44
N ASP A 937 -0.82 -31.22 -2.84
CA ASP A 937 -0.18 -30.77 -1.61
C ASP A 937 -0.63 -31.58 -0.39
N ARG A 938 -1.94 -31.86 -0.28
CA ARG A 938 -2.52 -32.63 0.83
C ARG A 938 -2.33 -34.14 0.67
N ILE A 939 -2.40 -34.63 -0.56
CA ILE A 939 -2.32 -36.06 -0.92
C ILE A 939 -1.26 -36.28 -2.02
N PRO A 940 0.03 -36.01 -1.73
CA PRO A 940 1.10 -36.14 -2.72
C PRO A 940 1.36 -37.60 -3.12
N ASP A 941 1.52 -37.83 -4.41
CA ASP A 941 1.87 -39.12 -5.00
C ASP A 941 2.83 -38.96 -6.18
N ALA A 942 3.78 -39.89 -6.31
CA ALA A 942 4.79 -39.86 -7.38
C ALA A 942 4.16 -40.00 -8.78
N GLN A 943 2.96 -40.58 -8.88
CA GLN A 943 2.24 -40.71 -10.16
C GLN A 943 1.76 -39.36 -10.73
N PHE A 944 1.69 -38.29 -9.92
CA PHE A 944 1.32 -36.96 -10.42
C PHE A 944 2.47 -36.20 -11.08
N ILE A 945 3.72 -36.66 -10.88
CA ILE A 945 4.92 -35.97 -11.36
C ILE A 945 4.87 -35.70 -12.88
N PRO A 946 4.59 -36.69 -13.75
CA PRO A 946 4.56 -36.45 -15.20
C PRO A 946 3.52 -35.41 -15.62
N GLY A 947 2.35 -35.40 -14.96
CA GLY A 947 1.26 -34.48 -15.24
C GLY A 947 1.60 -33.03 -14.87
N PHE A 948 2.11 -32.80 -13.66
CA PHE A 948 2.54 -31.45 -13.26
C PHE A 948 3.77 -30.95 -14.03
N GLU A 949 4.71 -31.84 -14.37
CA GLU A 949 5.85 -31.47 -15.25
C GLU A 949 5.41 -31.15 -16.68
N LYS A 950 4.32 -31.78 -17.17
CA LYS A 950 3.69 -31.41 -18.44
C LYS A 950 3.09 -30.00 -18.35
N LEU A 951 2.38 -29.68 -17.27
CA LEU A 951 1.82 -28.33 -17.05
C LEU A 951 2.91 -27.25 -16.99
N LEU A 952 4.02 -27.49 -16.30
CA LEU A 952 5.14 -26.54 -16.25
C LEU A 952 5.83 -26.29 -17.60
N LYS A 953 5.67 -27.19 -18.58
CA LYS A 953 6.21 -27.00 -19.94
C LYS A 953 5.30 -26.12 -20.80
N ASP A 954 4.07 -25.85 -20.38
CA ASP A 954 3.19 -24.87 -21.03
C ASP A 954 3.74 -23.46 -20.82
N GLU A 955 3.96 -22.72 -21.91
CA GLU A 955 4.51 -21.35 -21.88
C GLU A 955 3.61 -20.34 -21.17
N ASN A 956 2.32 -20.67 -20.98
CA ASN A 956 1.37 -19.84 -20.23
C ASN A 956 1.35 -20.15 -18.72
N ILE A 957 2.13 -21.15 -18.26
CA ILE A 957 2.19 -21.58 -16.86
C ILE A 957 3.62 -21.45 -16.31
N GLY A 958 4.62 -21.98 -17.01
CA GLY A 958 6.02 -21.96 -16.57
C GLY A 958 6.79 -20.72 -17.04
N GLY A 959 7.83 -20.34 -16.30
CA GLY A 959 8.74 -19.24 -16.65
C GLY A 959 8.36 -17.87 -16.08
N PHE A 960 7.54 -17.82 -15.04
CA PHE A 960 7.00 -16.59 -14.47
C PHE A 960 7.81 -16.04 -13.29
N LYS A 961 8.63 -16.86 -12.63
CA LYS A 961 9.65 -16.38 -11.68
C LYS A 961 10.37 -15.18 -12.27
N THR A 962 10.51 -14.10 -11.51
CA THR A 962 11.09 -12.86 -12.04
C THR A 962 12.05 -12.20 -11.06
N GLU A 963 13.16 -11.75 -11.60
CA GLU A 963 14.01 -10.69 -11.01
C GLU A 963 13.83 -9.38 -11.78
N ASP A 964 13.07 -9.41 -12.88
CA ASP A 964 12.85 -8.25 -13.74
C ASP A 964 11.66 -7.44 -13.24
N TYR A 965 11.98 -6.20 -12.95
CA TYR A 965 11.10 -5.17 -12.46
C TYR A 965 10.03 -4.76 -13.47
N ASP A 966 10.35 -4.74 -14.77
CA ASP A 966 9.42 -4.27 -15.79
C ASP A 966 8.32 -5.30 -16.10
N GLU A 967 8.58 -6.55 -15.74
CA GLU A 967 7.66 -7.66 -15.95
C GLU A 967 6.90 -8.02 -14.67
N VAL A 968 7.31 -7.47 -13.52
CA VAL A 968 6.83 -7.86 -12.18
C VAL A 968 5.30 -7.84 -12.09
N ARG A 969 4.70 -6.73 -12.50
CA ARG A 969 3.25 -6.51 -12.51
C ARG A 969 2.46 -7.61 -13.23
N TRP A 970 2.99 -8.08 -14.36
CA TRP A 970 2.30 -9.04 -15.22
C TRP A 970 2.66 -10.49 -14.90
N ARG A 971 3.58 -10.70 -13.95
CA ARG A 971 4.08 -12.01 -13.57
C ARG A 971 3.57 -12.50 -12.23
N VAL A 972 2.94 -11.65 -11.41
CA VAL A 972 2.40 -12.00 -10.08
C VAL A 972 1.61 -13.31 -10.11
N TYR A 973 0.50 -13.37 -10.84
CA TYR A 973 -0.39 -14.54 -10.84
C TYR A 973 0.21 -15.77 -11.52
N GLY A 974 0.91 -15.60 -12.65
CA GLY A 974 1.64 -16.72 -13.26
C GLY A 974 2.72 -17.28 -12.32
N GLY A 975 3.39 -16.42 -11.56
CA GLY A 975 4.38 -16.78 -10.56
C GLY A 975 3.77 -17.53 -9.38
N LEU A 976 2.62 -17.08 -8.87
CA LEU A 976 1.84 -17.78 -7.84
C LEU A 976 1.43 -19.19 -8.31
N LEU A 977 0.95 -19.32 -9.55
CA LEU A 977 0.58 -20.63 -10.09
C LEU A 977 1.81 -21.54 -10.25
N GLU A 978 2.90 -21.02 -10.81
CA GLU A 978 4.15 -21.75 -11.01
C GLU A 978 4.76 -22.22 -9.69
N ILE A 979 4.84 -21.34 -8.68
CA ILE A 979 5.40 -21.70 -7.36
C ILE A 979 4.48 -22.67 -6.60
N SER A 980 3.17 -22.61 -6.81
CA SER A 980 2.22 -23.62 -6.29
C SER A 980 2.50 -24.99 -6.89
N ILE A 981 2.66 -25.08 -8.22
CA ILE A 981 3.02 -26.35 -8.89
C ILE A 981 4.40 -26.84 -8.41
N ALA A 982 5.35 -25.93 -8.19
CA ALA A 982 6.68 -26.26 -7.65
C ALA A 982 6.60 -26.90 -6.25
N ALA A 983 5.78 -26.31 -5.37
CA ALA A 983 5.52 -26.85 -4.03
C ALA A 983 4.90 -28.24 -4.10
N THR A 984 3.85 -28.41 -4.91
CA THR A 984 3.20 -29.71 -5.12
C THR A 984 4.17 -30.76 -5.67
N LEU A 985 4.96 -30.42 -6.70
CA LEU A 985 5.98 -31.32 -7.25
C LEU A 985 7.02 -31.74 -6.20
N ALA A 986 7.49 -30.80 -5.37
CA ALA A 986 8.44 -31.10 -4.31
C ALA A 986 7.84 -32.05 -3.26
N ARG A 987 6.56 -31.86 -2.90
CA ARG A 987 5.79 -32.75 -2.01
C ARG A 987 5.54 -34.13 -2.61
N CYS A 988 5.32 -34.22 -3.92
CA CYS A 988 5.28 -35.49 -4.66
C CYS A 988 6.66 -36.15 -4.83
N GLY A 989 7.74 -35.49 -4.39
CA GLY A 989 9.09 -36.02 -4.42
C GLY A 989 9.88 -35.71 -5.68
N ALA A 990 9.38 -34.89 -6.60
CA ALA A 990 10.04 -34.58 -7.87
C ALA A 990 11.22 -33.61 -7.72
N LYS A 991 12.34 -33.91 -8.37
CA LYS A 991 13.54 -33.04 -8.37
C LYS A 991 13.26 -31.65 -8.94
N SER A 992 12.45 -31.58 -9.99
CA SER A 992 12.01 -30.36 -10.66
C SER A 992 11.37 -29.38 -9.69
N GLY A 993 10.44 -29.84 -8.84
CA GLY A 993 9.79 -29.02 -7.81
C GLY A 993 10.77 -28.39 -6.82
N TYR A 994 11.68 -29.19 -6.23
CA TYR A 994 12.69 -28.65 -5.31
C TYR A 994 13.58 -27.60 -5.97
N LEU A 995 14.05 -27.85 -7.20
CA LEU A 995 14.94 -26.92 -7.89
C LEU A 995 14.22 -25.61 -8.27
N LEU A 996 12.93 -25.70 -8.63
CA LEU A 996 12.11 -24.53 -8.94
C LEU A 996 11.84 -23.70 -7.68
N LEU A 997 11.47 -24.31 -6.55
CA LEU A 997 11.37 -23.61 -5.26
C LEU A 997 12.69 -22.91 -4.89
N VAL A 998 13.83 -23.57 -5.09
CA VAL A 998 15.15 -22.95 -4.84
C VAL A 998 15.40 -21.74 -5.75
N SER A 999 14.89 -21.74 -6.98
CA SER A 999 15.01 -20.57 -7.85
C SER A 999 14.15 -19.39 -7.39
N TYR A 1000 13.00 -19.66 -6.76
CA TYR A 1000 12.10 -18.64 -6.20
C TYR A 1000 12.66 -17.97 -4.94
N LEU A 1001 13.71 -18.53 -4.30
CA LEU A 1001 14.48 -17.82 -3.26
C LEU A 1001 15.16 -16.55 -3.79
N GLN A 1002 15.25 -16.41 -5.12
CA GLN A 1002 15.79 -15.24 -5.81
C GLN A 1002 14.71 -14.44 -6.54
N ASP A 1003 13.41 -14.72 -6.34
CA ASP A 1003 12.33 -13.93 -6.95
C ASP A 1003 12.36 -12.48 -6.45
N ILE A 1004 11.72 -11.53 -7.12
CA ILE A 1004 11.68 -10.15 -6.63
C ILE A 1004 10.74 -10.01 -5.43
N HIS A 1005 9.65 -10.78 -5.36
CA HIS A 1005 8.65 -10.69 -4.29
C HIS A 1005 9.12 -11.38 -3.01
N SER A 1006 9.05 -10.65 -1.90
CA SER A 1006 9.40 -11.19 -0.58
C SER A 1006 8.50 -12.35 -0.14
N ASN A 1007 7.21 -12.31 -0.49
CA ASN A 1007 6.24 -13.35 -0.13
C ASN A 1007 6.57 -14.68 -0.84
N TYR A 1008 7.01 -14.63 -2.11
CA TYR A 1008 7.40 -15.83 -2.86
C TYR A 1008 8.68 -16.45 -2.30
N LYS A 1009 9.65 -15.64 -1.89
CA LYS A 1009 10.85 -16.14 -1.19
C LYS A 1009 10.49 -16.80 0.13
N ALA A 1010 9.62 -16.16 0.92
CA ALA A 1010 9.18 -16.67 2.22
C ALA A 1010 8.47 -18.01 2.05
N PHE A 1011 7.53 -18.09 1.09
CA PHE A 1011 6.82 -19.32 0.75
C PHE A 1011 7.77 -20.42 0.27
N ALA A 1012 8.66 -20.14 -0.68
CA ALA A 1012 9.65 -21.11 -1.17
C ALA A 1012 10.55 -21.65 -0.05
N ARG A 1013 11.07 -20.77 0.81
CA ARG A 1013 11.90 -21.15 1.96
C ARG A 1013 11.11 -22.00 2.94
N ALA A 1014 9.87 -21.61 3.25
CA ALA A 1014 9.00 -22.34 4.18
C ALA A 1014 8.69 -23.75 3.67
N GLU A 1015 8.35 -23.91 2.38
CA GLU A 1015 8.10 -25.22 1.76
C GLU A 1015 9.37 -26.08 1.71
N LEU A 1016 10.51 -25.52 1.29
CA LEU A 1016 11.78 -26.24 1.31
C LEU A 1016 12.15 -26.69 2.72
N ARG A 1017 11.98 -25.81 3.72
CA ARG A 1017 12.26 -26.11 5.12
C ARG A 1017 11.34 -27.19 5.66
N ASP A 1018 10.04 -27.05 5.41
CA ASP A 1018 9.06 -28.06 5.79
C ASP A 1018 9.50 -29.38 5.18
N ILE A 1019 9.50 -29.51 3.85
CA ILE A 1019 9.65 -30.79 3.17
C ILE A 1019 11.01 -31.48 3.44
N THR A 1020 12.08 -30.70 3.63
CA THR A 1020 13.44 -31.27 3.82
C THR A 1020 13.92 -31.35 5.26
N HIS A 1021 13.26 -30.68 6.20
CA HIS A 1021 13.74 -30.45 7.59
C HIS A 1021 15.13 -29.81 7.68
N GLN A 1022 15.51 -28.99 6.70
CA GLN A 1022 16.74 -28.19 6.70
C GLN A 1022 16.39 -26.73 6.43
N ASP A 1023 17.18 -25.76 6.88
CA ASP A 1023 16.98 -24.36 6.52
C ASP A 1023 18.32 -23.72 6.18
N PHE A 1024 18.53 -23.41 4.90
CA PHE A 1024 19.71 -22.69 4.42
C PHE A 1024 19.40 -21.21 4.12
N GLY A 1025 18.27 -20.70 4.63
CA GLY A 1025 17.78 -19.37 4.32
C GLY A 1025 17.44 -19.22 2.84
N VAL A 1026 17.65 -18.02 2.32
CA VAL A 1026 17.46 -17.68 0.90
C VAL A 1026 18.69 -17.98 0.04
N ASN A 1027 19.63 -18.84 0.48
CA ASN A 1027 20.86 -19.13 -0.25
C ASN A 1027 20.67 -20.27 -1.26
N PRO A 1028 20.49 -20.01 -2.57
CA PRO A 1028 20.18 -21.04 -3.54
C PRO A 1028 21.34 -22.04 -3.75
N LEU A 1029 22.59 -21.61 -3.56
CA LEU A 1029 23.76 -22.49 -3.76
C LEU A 1029 23.83 -23.57 -2.69
N LYS A 1030 23.60 -23.22 -1.42
CA LYS A 1030 23.55 -24.20 -0.32
C LYS A 1030 22.42 -25.20 -0.52
N TRP A 1031 21.24 -24.73 -0.91
CA TRP A 1031 20.12 -25.60 -1.25
C TRP A 1031 20.44 -26.53 -2.42
N ARG A 1032 20.96 -26.03 -3.54
CA ARG A 1032 21.34 -26.85 -4.70
C ARG A 1032 22.36 -27.92 -4.35
N ARG A 1033 23.37 -27.59 -3.55
CA ARG A 1033 24.37 -28.56 -3.09
C ARG A 1033 23.74 -29.66 -2.24
N PHE A 1034 22.90 -29.29 -1.28
CA PHE A 1034 22.17 -30.26 -0.45
C PHE A 1034 21.28 -31.19 -1.28
N LEU A 1035 20.60 -30.66 -2.29
CA LEU A 1035 19.68 -31.43 -3.14
C LEU A 1035 20.40 -32.31 -4.17
N ALA A 1036 21.60 -31.93 -4.63
CA ALA A 1036 22.38 -32.70 -5.60
C ALA A 1036 22.76 -34.10 -5.09
N GLU A 1037 22.90 -34.25 -3.77
CA GLU A 1037 23.28 -35.50 -3.10
C GLU A 1037 22.08 -36.43 -2.79
N LYS A 1038 20.87 -36.08 -3.22
CA LYS A 1038 19.63 -36.82 -2.90
C LYS A 1038 19.15 -37.69 -4.06
N GLN A 1039 18.50 -38.80 -3.74
CA GLN A 1039 17.81 -39.66 -4.70
C GLN A 1039 16.39 -39.15 -4.98
N TYR A 1040 15.90 -39.40 -6.19
CA TYR A 1040 14.59 -38.96 -6.66
C TYR A 1040 13.85 -40.10 -7.39
N PRO A 1041 12.50 -40.20 -7.30
CA PRO A 1041 11.64 -39.35 -6.48
C PRO A 1041 11.91 -39.54 -4.98
N ARG A 1042 11.86 -38.44 -4.21
CA ARG A 1042 11.96 -38.48 -2.75
C ARG A 1042 10.65 -39.02 -2.15
N PRO A 1043 10.66 -39.51 -0.89
CA PRO A 1043 9.43 -39.82 -0.18
C PRO A 1043 8.46 -38.64 -0.21
N THR A 1044 7.18 -38.92 -0.43
CA THR A 1044 6.17 -37.87 -0.49
C THR A 1044 5.89 -37.29 0.89
N ARG A 1045 5.41 -36.04 0.92
CA ARG A 1045 5.13 -35.34 2.18
C ARG A 1045 3.88 -34.47 2.11
N ASN A 1046 2.87 -34.91 2.83
CA ASN A 1046 1.59 -34.23 2.94
C ASN A 1046 1.77 -32.84 3.56
N LEU A 1047 0.95 -31.89 3.10
CA LEU A 1047 0.69 -30.64 3.79
C LEU A 1047 -0.42 -30.86 4.82
N GLU A 1048 -0.09 -30.67 6.09
CA GLU A 1048 -1.06 -30.59 7.17
C GLU A 1048 -1.35 -29.11 7.46
N LYS A 1049 -2.52 -28.64 7.04
CA LYS A 1049 -3.00 -27.27 7.28
C LYS A 1049 -4.45 -27.32 7.76
N THR A 1050 -4.73 -26.65 8.88
CA THR A 1050 -6.09 -26.42 9.37
C THR A 1050 -6.88 -25.54 8.39
N ILE A 1051 -8.21 -25.62 8.43
CA ILE A 1051 -9.06 -24.73 7.65
C ILE A 1051 -8.77 -23.29 8.08
N GLU A 1052 -8.48 -22.44 7.09
CA GLU A 1052 -8.29 -21.02 7.31
C GLU A 1052 -9.65 -20.32 7.40
N VAL A 1053 -9.93 -19.76 8.57
CA VAL A 1053 -11.17 -19.06 8.94
C VAL A 1053 -10.86 -17.58 9.13
#